data_AF-A0A7D4I9S7-F1
#
_entry.id   AF-A0A7D4I9S7-F1
#
_cell.length_a   1.000
_cell.length_b   1.000
_cell.length_c   1.000
_cell.angle_alpha   90.00
_cell.angle_beta   90.00
_cell.angle_gamma   90.00
#
_symmetry.space_group_name_H-M   'P 1'
#
loop_
_entity.id
_entity.type
_entity.pdbx_description
1 polymer ?
#
loop_
_entity_poly.entity_id
_entity_poly.type
_entity_poly.pdbx_seq_one_letter_code
_entity_poly.pdbx_strand_id
1 'polypeptide(L)'
;MPRSARPAVSRLFGAVALALAGLAATPRPALASDIGAVIESARLSRYPLQDPERRVWGTENVKDAVLVGQVENRLYLYRYLRQTGKEFKLEFRSGPLAVDPGSWNASREERISVRTPRNEETHYWVGYSYNDAGDARAAGFLVDGAGVAYEVTADGALAVVTGSQPWDEAGKAAILAALRPALLDYPNRLKAFPAQVRFELRAPVDARAGFLALHQAARAIPRAKAAEFASALAALRRFVMLQDYRQIDPAGKDAAVLTALNDYGFWLAESGDMQEADRILGEVLRRDPARTAAYLNRADARWKQAGRAGDKRGYFEALAREDYRLYCSRRLAAQEPIPGNIANRIGAALGVAALDEAACRPRLAIFQAIQAGDAAAVQAELARGQDPNGVNENGTPALAAAVARKQLEIVRILLAAGARADGSNNGYPLLASALPDGRDTRPAAERYALADTLIAAGAPVDAVDSGGTPLLMRRISYYSGDKDNLLYLLDKGANPNAREKNGRSLLHAAMQSPKNFWYAEKLLAKGADINAAYVRMVYGNRAMWETPLLEALRESLRGELAPGVAYPIPERVSFALAHGADPAVGGYGAGKALERNGLNEALGLAARYMQPALVDQLAQAAGKPQAPLTPEPLSSLLGVWNQVEIRAEVKQNGPQWDGLRTRLRATAARLLAAGVPLAVASDATGVLANRIAPLSLPWLPDDLYLEWLQAGADASDRTDQSIRIEGVTDADALPLVIMLRLGQEAKVKMLLEHDAGLYRTPWRCGAAVADMLAWQSSQDGSPQGPAGARAVRQVLDGAEAASACDLNQRSRVQPFVGVSANELARRANVPLNVRPAR
;
A
#
# COMPACT_ATOMS: atom_id res chain seq x y z
N MET A 1 -28.46 19.54 12.92
CA MET A 1 -27.89 18.63 13.95
C MET A 1 -28.64 17.30 13.90
N PRO A 2 -28.04 16.14 14.21
CA PRO A 2 -26.70 15.68 13.86
C PRO A 2 -26.68 14.33 13.10
N ARG A 3 -25.52 14.09 12.47
CA ARG A 3 -24.85 12.85 12.02
C ARG A 3 -25.56 11.48 12.18
N SER A 4 -25.56 10.72 11.08
CA SER A 4 -25.30 9.27 11.11
C SER A 4 -24.40 8.87 9.94
N ALA A 5 -23.34 8.14 10.28
CA ALA A 5 -22.39 7.52 9.36
C ALA A 5 -22.89 6.13 8.96
N ARG A 6 -22.64 5.72 7.71
CA ARG A 6 -22.76 4.33 7.24
C ARG A 6 -21.66 3.99 6.22
N PRO A 7 -21.33 2.69 6.07
CA PRO A 7 -19.95 2.21 6.03
C PRO A 7 -19.48 1.74 4.65
N ALA A 8 -18.16 1.59 4.52
CA ALA A 8 -17.49 1.00 3.37
C ALA A 8 -17.69 -0.52 3.30
N VAL A 9 -18.18 -1.01 2.16
CA VAL A 9 -18.24 -2.44 1.82
C VAL A 9 -17.29 -2.69 0.66
N SER A 10 -16.31 -3.56 0.91
CA SER A 10 -15.48 -4.21 -0.11
C SER A 10 -16.26 -5.38 -0.71
N ARG A 11 -16.17 -5.62 -2.01
CA ARG A 11 -16.31 -6.98 -2.60
C ARG A 11 -15.54 -7.09 -3.92
N LEU A 12 -14.65 -8.09 -3.93
CA LEU A 12 -13.99 -8.72 -5.06
C LEU A 12 -14.94 -9.67 -5.83
N PHE A 13 -14.42 -10.18 -6.95
CA PHE A 13 -14.80 -11.31 -7.82
C PHE A 13 -15.36 -10.86 -9.18
N GLY A 14 -14.88 -11.34 -10.34
CA GLY A 14 -13.90 -12.39 -10.63
C GLY A 14 -13.46 -12.36 -12.11
N ALA A 15 -12.37 -13.06 -12.37
CA ALA A 15 -11.71 -13.22 -13.67
C ALA A 15 -12.33 -14.35 -14.52
N VAL A 16 -11.93 -14.39 -15.81
CA VAL A 16 -11.72 -15.52 -16.77
C VAL A 16 -12.09 -15.00 -18.17
N ALA A 17 -11.13 -14.52 -18.97
CA ALA A 17 -10.20 -15.23 -19.87
C ALA A 17 -10.85 -15.74 -21.18
N LEU A 18 -10.41 -15.18 -22.32
CA LEU A 18 -10.04 -15.94 -23.51
C LEU A 18 -9.10 -15.14 -24.40
N ALA A 19 -8.09 -15.83 -24.92
CA ALA A 19 -6.93 -15.32 -25.62
C ALA A 19 -7.04 -15.54 -27.14
N LEU A 20 -6.39 -14.63 -27.87
CA LEU A 20 -5.68 -14.79 -29.15
C LEU A 20 -6.45 -15.19 -30.41
N ALA A 21 -6.55 -14.22 -31.33
CA ALA A 21 -6.10 -14.40 -32.71
C ALA A 21 -5.57 -13.06 -33.23
N GLY A 22 -4.30 -13.02 -33.63
CA GLY A 22 -3.72 -11.89 -34.34
C GLY A 22 -4.22 -11.85 -35.79
N LEU A 23 -4.60 -10.66 -36.23
CA LEU A 23 -4.56 -10.13 -37.60
C LEU A 23 -5.22 -8.74 -37.53
N ALA A 24 -4.70 -7.78 -38.31
CA ALA A 24 -5.10 -6.37 -38.31
C ALA A 24 -6.63 -6.17 -38.17
N ALA A 25 -7.08 -5.67 -37.02
CA ALA A 25 -8.46 -5.29 -36.81
C ALA A 25 -8.57 -4.24 -35.69
N THR A 26 -9.35 -3.20 -35.97
CA THR A 26 -9.73 -2.09 -35.09
C THR A 26 -10.23 -2.58 -33.71
N PRO A 27 -9.91 -1.91 -32.60
CA PRO A 27 -10.46 -2.31 -31.30
C PRO A 27 -11.98 -2.02 -31.25
N ARG A 28 -12.81 -3.01 -30.87
CA ARG A 28 -14.25 -2.84 -30.58
C ARG A 28 -14.50 -2.56 -29.08
N PRO A 29 -15.68 -2.02 -28.72
CA PRO A 29 -15.82 -1.02 -27.66
C PRO A 29 -16.00 -1.64 -26.28
N ALA A 30 -15.38 -1.03 -25.26
CA ALA A 30 -15.88 -1.17 -23.89
C ALA A 30 -16.94 -0.08 -23.68
N LEU A 31 -18.09 -0.51 -23.16
CA LEU A 31 -19.28 0.28 -22.91
C LEU A 31 -19.11 1.25 -21.73
N ALA A 32 -19.62 2.46 -21.95
CA ALA A 32 -20.22 3.43 -21.04
C ALA A 32 -19.47 3.92 -19.79
N SER A 33 -19.26 5.25 -19.82
CA SER A 33 -19.08 6.20 -18.71
C SER A 33 -17.85 6.05 -17.82
N ASP A 34 -16.68 6.50 -18.31
CA ASP A 34 -15.72 7.13 -17.40
C ASP A 34 -14.79 8.12 -18.13
N ILE A 35 -14.86 9.39 -17.72
CA ILE A 35 -13.90 10.44 -18.10
C ILE A 35 -12.47 10.05 -17.64
N GLY A 36 -12.33 9.15 -16.66
CA GLY A 36 -11.05 8.57 -16.23
C GLY A 36 -10.28 7.79 -17.30
N ALA A 37 -10.97 7.17 -18.28
CA ALA A 37 -10.30 6.48 -19.39
C ALA A 37 -9.72 7.46 -20.43
N VAL A 38 -10.24 8.69 -20.49
CA VAL A 38 -9.72 9.79 -21.34
C VAL A 38 -8.39 10.33 -20.79
N ILE A 39 -8.24 10.33 -19.46
CA ILE A 39 -7.03 10.79 -18.77
C ILE A 39 -5.86 9.79 -18.94
N GLU A 40 -6.11 8.48 -18.89
CA GLU A 40 -5.09 7.45 -19.17
C GLU A 40 -4.74 7.37 -20.67
N SER A 41 -5.69 7.62 -21.57
CA SER A 41 -5.44 7.62 -23.02
C SER A 41 -4.70 8.86 -23.53
N ALA A 42 -4.81 10.01 -22.85
CA ALA A 42 -3.95 11.19 -23.08
C ALA A 42 -2.47 10.91 -22.73
N ARG A 43 -2.20 10.00 -21.79
CA ARG A 43 -0.86 9.54 -21.42
C ARG A 43 -0.24 8.55 -22.42
N LEU A 44 -1.07 7.92 -23.25
CA LEU A 44 -0.69 6.90 -24.24
C LEU A 44 -0.69 7.43 -25.69
N SER A 45 -0.56 8.75 -25.88
CA SER A 45 -0.33 9.39 -27.19
C SER A 45 -1.44 9.20 -28.24
N ARG A 46 -2.73 9.18 -27.84
CA ARG A 46 -3.86 9.18 -28.81
C ARG A 46 -4.39 10.56 -29.18
N TYR A 47 -3.99 11.61 -28.47
CA TYR A 47 -4.29 13.01 -28.79
C TYR A 47 -3.01 13.85 -28.66
N PRO A 48 -2.55 14.57 -29.70
CA PRO A 48 -1.31 15.33 -29.67
C PRO A 48 -1.48 16.66 -28.94
N LEU A 49 -1.52 16.62 -27.61
CA LEU A 49 -1.35 17.79 -26.75
C LEU A 49 0.11 18.28 -26.79
N GLN A 50 0.33 19.59 -26.59
CA GLN A 50 1.68 20.15 -26.55
C GLN A 50 2.24 20.07 -25.11
N ASP A 51 3.29 19.28 -24.90
CA ASP A 51 4.00 19.28 -23.63
C ASP A 51 4.42 20.72 -23.21
N PRO A 52 4.29 21.11 -21.92
CA PRO A 52 3.95 20.31 -20.74
C PRO A 52 2.53 20.58 -20.20
N GLU A 53 1.49 20.20 -20.93
CA GLU A 53 0.09 20.31 -20.46
C GLU A 53 -0.22 19.28 -19.38
N ARG A 54 -0.53 19.76 -18.16
CA ARG A 54 -0.55 18.90 -16.95
C ARG A 54 -1.91 18.33 -16.61
N ARG A 55 -2.97 19.01 -17.03
CA ARG A 55 -4.37 18.66 -16.74
C ARG A 55 -5.21 18.92 -17.98
N VAL A 56 -6.17 18.03 -18.23
CA VAL A 56 -7.03 18.06 -19.40
C VAL A 56 -8.46 17.83 -18.97
N TRP A 57 -9.36 18.68 -19.42
CA TRP A 57 -10.81 18.55 -19.27
C TRP A 57 -11.43 18.51 -20.65
N GLY A 58 -12.59 17.89 -20.83
CA GLY A 58 -13.16 17.84 -22.16
C GLY A 58 -14.43 17.05 -22.28
N THR A 59 -15.01 17.13 -23.47
CA THR A 59 -16.14 16.30 -23.90
C THR A 59 -15.81 15.68 -25.24
N GLU A 60 -16.29 14.45 -25.45
CA GLU A 60 -16.17 13.72 -26.72
C GLU A 60 -17.57 13.32 -27.16
N ASN A 61 -17.84 13.45 -28.46
CA ASN A 61 -19.05 12.93 -29.08
C ASN A 61 -18.72 12.21 -30.40
N VAL A 62 -19.74 11.77 -31.14
CA VAL A 62 -19.57 11.02 -32.39
C VAL A 62 -18.95 11.82 -33.55
N LYS A 63 -18.97 13.15 -33.51
CA LYS A 63 -18.49 14.06 -34.56
C LYS A 63 -17.16 14.73 -34.20
N ASP A 64 -17.00 15.18 -32.96
CA ASP A 64 -15.81 15.90 -32.50
C ASP A 64 -15.47 15.64 -31.03
N ALA A 65 -14.24 16.00 -30.66
CA ALA A 65 -13.77 16.06 -29.29
C ALA A 65 -13.24 17.47 -28.99
N VAL A 66 -13.65 18.02 -27.85
CA VAL A 66 -13.25 19.34 -27.40
C VAL A 66 -12.56 19.21 -26.05
N LEU A 67 -11.29 19.60 -26.01
CA LEU A 67 -10.41 19.44 -24.86
C LEU A 67 -9.88 20.81 -24.41
N VAL A 68 -9.73 20.99 -23.11
CA VAL A 68 -9.06 22.14 -22.49
C VAL A 68 -7.82 21.62 -21.80
N GLY A 69 -6.64 22.01 -22.30
CA GLY A 69 -5.35 21.73 -21.66
C GLY A 69 -4.90 22.90 -20.78
N GLN A 70 -4.27 22.62 -19.64
CA GLN A 70 -3.73 23.64 -18.74
C GLN A 70 -2.20 23.64 -18.68
N VAL A 71 -1.62 24.85 -18.77
CA VAL A 71 -0.21 25.15 -18.50
C VAL A 71 -0.14 26.35 -17.56
N GLU A 72 0.10 26.08 -16.27
CA GLU A 72 0.07 27.10 -15.21
C GLU A 72 -1.29 27.82 -15.18
N ASN A 73 -1.29 29.17 -15.16
CA ASN A 73 -2.48 30.01 -15.18
C ASN A 73 -3.12 30.14 -16.58
N ARG A 74 -2.69 29.36 -17.58
CA ARG A 74 -3.22 29.42 -18.95
C ARG A 74 -3.98 28.16 -19.31
N LEU A 75 -5.11 28.35 -19.97
CA LEU A 75 -5.90 27.28 -20.59
C LEU A 75 -5.77 27.37 -22.12
N TYR A 76 -5.93 26.24 -22.79
CA TYR A 76 -5.96 26.15 -24.25
C TYR A 76 -7.12 25.28 -24.67
N LEU A 77 -8.00 25.79 -25.52
CA LEU A 77 -9.09 25.03 -26.10
C LEU A 77 -8.59 24.36 -27.38
N TYR A 78 -8.82 23.06 -27.48
CA TYR A 78 -8.52 22.23 -28.63
C TYR A 78 -9.82 21.65 -29.18
N ARG A 79 -9.99 21.72 -30.50
CA ARG A 79 -11.05 20.99 -31.19
C ARG A 79 -10.47 19.98 -32.15
N TYR A 80 -10.93 18.75 -32.01
CA TYR A 80 -10.56 17.63 -32.86
C TYR A 80 -11.78 17.13 -33.61
N LEU A 81 -11.69 17.07 -34.93
CA LEU A 81 -12.72 16.47 -35.76
C LEU A 81 -12.47 14.98 -35.93
N ARG A 82 -13.52 14.18 -35.80
CA ARG A 82 -13.44 12.75 -36.02
C ARG A 82 -13.41 12.47 -37.52
N GLN A 83 -12.35 11.79 -37.96
CA GLN A 83 -12.24 11.25 -39.32
C GLN A 83 -12.87 9.84 -39.38
N THR A 84 -12.86 9.22 -40.56
CA THR A 84 -13.33 7.84 -40.76
C THR A 84 -12.68 6.87 -39.77
N GLY A 85 -13.48 6.13 -38.98
CA GLY A 85 -12.96 5.21 -37.97
C GLY A 85 -12.82 5.82 -36.57
N LYS A 86 -11.65 5.67 -35.95
CA LYS A 86 -11.34 6.15 -34.58
C LYS A 86 -10.28 7.26 -34.55
N GLU A 87 -9.90 7.78 -35.70
CA GLU A 87 -8.87 8.82 -35.81
C GLU A 87 -9.50 10.21 -35.65
N PHE A 88 -8.77 11.08 -34.95
CA PHE A 88 -9.15 12.47 -34.70
C PHE A 88 -8.06 13.38 -35.28
N LYS A 89 -8.47 14.39 -36.04
CA LYS A 89 -7.57 15.42 -36.58
C LYS A 89 -7.79 16.73 -35.83
N LEU A 90 -6.71 17.35 -35.36
CA LEU A 90 -6.77 18.70 -34.78
C LEU A 90 -7.28 19.67 -35.84
N GLU A 91 -8.42 20.30 -35.57
CA GLU A 91 -8.99 21.35 -36.43
C GLU A 91 -8.43 22.71 -36.02
N PHE A 92 -8.49 23.04 -34.73
CA PHE A 92 -7.88 24.26 -34.22
C PHE A 92 -7.43 24.13 -32.75
N ARG A 93 -6.52 25.03 -32.39
CA ARG A 93 -6.09 25.32 -31.01
C ARG A 93 -6.28 26.82 -30.78
N SER A 94 -6.92 27.20 -29.69
CA SER A 94 -7.08 28.60 -29.32
C SER A 94 -5.75 29.27 -29.00
N GLY A 95 -5.74 30.61 -29.02
CA GLY A 95 -4.74 31.39 -28.28
C GLY A 95 -4.76 31.06 -26.78
N PRO A 96 -3.75 31.52 -26.01
CA PRO A 96 -3.71 31.30 -24.57
C PRO A 96 -4.88 32.01 -23.88
N LEU A 97 -5.66 31.24 -23.13
CA LEU A 97 -6.74 31.75 -22.28
C LEU A 97 -6.15 32.01 -20.90
N ALA A 98 -5.55 33.19 -20.72
CA ALA A 98 -4.77 33.53 -19.52
C ALA A 98 -5.68 33.97 -18.37
N VAL A 99 -5.69 33.19 -17.29
CA VAL A 99 -6.27 33.58 -16.00
C VAL A 99 -5.36 34.62 -15.36
N ASP A 100 -5.93 35.69 -14.81
CA ASP A 100 -5.15 36.76 -14.17
C ASP A 100 -4.23 36.18 -13.07
N PRO A 101 -2.90 36.37 -13.17
CA PRO A 101 -1.95 35.89 -12.17
C PRO A 101 -2.23 36.38 -10.75
N GLY A 102 -2.85 37.56 -10.59
CA GLY A 102 -3.24 38.09 -9.27
C GLY A 102 -4.38 37.30 -8.61
N SER A 103 -5.21 36.65 -9.42
CA SER A 103 -6.30 35.77 -8.97
C SER A 103 -5.90 34.30 -8.91
N TRP A 104 -4.74 33.93 -9.47
CA TRP A 104 -4.24 32.57 -9.57
C TRP A 104 -3.50 32.11 -8.30
N ASN A 105 -3.82 30.92 -7.82
CA ASN A 105 -3.06 30.26 -6.77
C ASN A 105 -2.75 28.81 -7.15
N ALA A 106 -1.46 28.53 -7.36
CA ALA A 106 -0.98 27.21 -7.79
C ALA A 106 -1.28 26.06 -6.79
N SER A 107 -1.63 26.37 -5.53
CA SER A 107 -2.06 25.37 -4.55
C SER A 107 -3.57 25.10 -4.56
N ARG A 108 -4.37 25.87 -5.30
CA ARG A 108 -5.83 25.70 -5.38
C ARG A 108 -6.18 24.89 -6.61
N GLU A 109 -7.14 23.99 -6.46
CA GLU A 109 -7.69 23.22 -7.58
C GLU A 109 -8.86 23.97 -8.20
N GLU A 110 -8.77 24.14 -9.51
CA GLU A 110 -9.81 24.80 -10.30
C GLU A 110 -10.75 23.79 -10.91
N ARG A 111 -12.02 24.17 -10.93
CA ARG A 111 -13.04 23.51 -11.69
C ARG A 111 -13.10 24.16 -13.07
N ILE A 112 -12.50 23.47 -14.04
CA ILE A 112 -12.60 23.86 -15.45
C ILE A 112 -13.83 23.25 -16.07
N SER A 113 -14.53 24.05 -16.85
CA SER A 113 -15.73 23.66 -17.58
C SER A 113 -15.61 24.05 -19.03
N VAL A 114 -16.03 23.15 -19.91
CA VAL A 114 -16.08 23.41 -21.35
C VAL A 114 -17.47 23.16 -21.87
N ARG A 115 -17.98 24.09 -22.66
CA ARG A 115 -19.29 24.00 -23.31
C ARG A 115 -19.12 24.29 -24.79
N THR A 116 -19.60 23.35 -25.60
CA THR A 116 -19.62 23.47 -27.06
C THR A 116 -20.82 24.32 -27.51
N PRO A 117 -20.70 25.12 -28.58
CA PRO A 117 -21.82 25.84 -29.14
C PRO A 117 -22.96 24.89 -29.53
N ARG A 118 -24.21 25.30 -29.32
CA ARG A 118 -25.42 24.56 -29.71
C ARG A 118 -26.34 25.46 -30.54
N ASN A 119 -27.14 24.86 -31.44
CA ASN A 119 -28.10 25.55 -32.28
C ASN A 119 -27.44 26.68 -33.10
N GLU A 120 -27.84 27.94 -32.89
CA GLU A 120 -27.33 29.13 -33.58
C GLU A 120 -26.07 29.73 -32.92
N GLU A 121 -25.59 29.15 -31.82
CA GLU A 121 -24.37 29.63 -31.15
C GLU A 121 -23.12 29.32 -31.97
N THR A 122 -22.17 30.25 -31.97
CA THR A 122 -20.92 30.14 -32.74
C THR A 122 -19.67 30.08 -31.86
N HIS A 123 -19.82 30.22 -30.54
CA HIS A 123 -18.70 30.32 -29.59
C HIS A 123 -18.70 29.17 -28.58
N TYR A 124 -17.51 28.65 -28.33
CA TYR A 124 -17.19 27.75 -27.23
C TYR A 124 -17.07 28.56 -25.94
N TRP A 125 -17.41 27.96 -24.82
CA TRP A 125 -17.20 28.56 -23.50
C TRP A 125 -16.23 27.72 -22.69
N VAL A 126 -15.22 28.38 -22.11
CA VAL A 126 -14.28 27.81 -21.16
C VAL A 126 -14.40 28.59 -19.86
N GLY A 127 -15.14 28.03 -18.89
CA GLY A 127 -15.33 28.63 -17.58
C GLY A 127 -14.38 28.03 -16.55
N TYR A 128 -13.91 28.84 -15.62
CA TYR A 128 -13.09 28.38 -14.49
C TYR A 128 -13.59 28.96 -13.17
N SER A 129 -13.52 28.16 -12.10
CA SER A 129 -13.82 28.59 -10.74
C SER A 129 -12.97 27.81 -9.73
N TYR A 130 -12.85 28.32 -8.51
CA TYR A 130 -12.19 27.61 -7.41
C TYR A 130 -13.21 26.84 -6.58
N ASN A 131 -12.79 25.75 -5.93
CA ASN A 131 -13.66 24.91 -5.11
C ASN A 131 -14.39 25.64 -3.95
N ASP A 132 -13.87 26.79 -3.52
CA ASP A 132 -14.43 27.67 -2.49
C ASP A 132 -15.17 28.90 -3.05
N ALA A 133 -15.21 29.07 -4.38
CA ALA A 133 -15.90 30.18 -5.01
C ALA A 133 -17.42 29.96 -4.97
N GLY A 134 -18.16 30.89 -4.38
CA GLY A 134 -19.63 30.87 -4.39
C GLY A 134 -20.22 31.26 -5.75
N ASP A 135 -21.48 30.90 -5.99
CA ASP A 135 -22.25 31.12 -7.23
C ASP A 135 -22.57 32.61 -7.58
N ALA A 136 -21.87 33.56 -6.95
CA ALA A 136 -22.14 35.00 -7.10
C ALA A 136 -21.32 35.67 -8.22
N ARG A 137 -20.30 34.99 -8.75
CA ARG A 137 -19.43 35.49 -9.81
C ARG A 137 -19.09 34.37 -10.79
N ALA A 138 -18.91 34.72 -12.05
CA ALA A 138 -18.46 33.82 -13.10
C ALA A 138 -17.29 34.45 -13.86
N ALA A 139 -16.29 33.63 -14.19
CA ALA A 139 -15.16 34.00 -15.00
C ALA A 139 -14.88 32.92 -16.05
N GLY A 140 -14.45 33.34 -17.23
CA GLY A 140 -14.16 32.41 -18.31
C GLY A 140 -13.86 33.10 -19.62
N PHE A 141 -13.89 32.32 -20.68
CA PHE A 141 -13.53 32.75 -22.02
C PHE A 141 -14.54 32.25 -23.02
N LEU A 142 -14.97 33.12 -23.93
CA LEU A 142 -15.62 32.70 -25.17
C LEU A 142 -14.55 32.51 -26.24
N VAL A 143 -14.65 31.46 -27.03
CA VAL A 143 -13.70 31.18 -28.13
C VAL A 143 -14.50 30.93 -29.40
N ASP A 144 -14.17 31.60 -30.50
CA ASP A 144 -14.86 31.38 -31.78
C ASP A 144 -14.27 30.18 -32.57
N GLY A 145 -14.88 29.88 -33.72
CA GLY A 145 -14.42 28.80 -34.60
C GLY A 145 -13.04 29.01 -35.25
N ALA A 146 -12.48 30.22 -35.17
CA ALA A 146 -11.12 30.52 -35.60
C ALA A 146 -10.10 30.45 -34.43
N GLY A 147 -10.57 30.16 -33.22
CA GLY A 147 -9.74 30.08 -32.02
C GLY A 147 -9.45 31.44 -31.35
N VAL A 148 -10.15 32.51 -31.74
CA VAL A 148 -10.04 33.84 -31.12
C VAL A 148 -10.79 33.84 -29.79
N ALA A 149 -10.13 34.33 -28.75
CA ALA A 149 -10.65 34.32 -27.39
C ALA A 149 -11.14 35.71 -26.94
N TYR A 150 -12.23 35.71 -26.18
CA TYR A 150 -12.82 36.87 -25.53
C TYR A 150 -12.92 36.58 -24.03
N GLU A 151 -12.26 37.40 -23.21
CA GLU A 151 -12.27 37.29 -21.76
C GLU A 151 -13.63 37.75 -21.22
N VAL A 152 -14.19 37.00 -20.27
CA VAL A 152 -15.50 37.27 -19.68
C VAL A 152 -15.39 37.25 -18.17
N THR A 153 -15.81 38.35 -17.54
CA THR A 153 -16.04 38.43 -16.10
C THR A 153 -17.46 38.89 -15.84
N ALA A 154 -18.21 38.21 -14.98
CA ALA A 154 -19.60 38.53 -14.70
C ALA A 154 -19.98 38.35 -13.23
N ASP A 155 -20.88 39.21 -12.75
CA ASP A 155 -21.63 39.04 -11.51
C ASP A 155 -23.13 39.26 -11.74
N GLY A 156 -23.96 39.31 -10.69
CA GLY A 156 -25.41 39.48 -10.84
C GLY A 156 -25.84 40.81 -11.49
N ALA A 157 -24.95 41.82 -11.59
CA ALA A 157 -25.26 43.14 -12.13
C ALA A 157 -24.65 43.38 -13.51
N LEU A 158 -23.39 43.01 -13.72
CA LEU A 158 -22.62 43.35 -14.92
C LEU A 158 -21.85 42.14 -15.47
N ALA A 159 -21.97 41.91 -16.78
CA ALA A 159 -21.00 41.13 -17.55
C ALA A 159 -20.09 42.06 -18.35
N VAL A 160 -18.79 41.86 -18.25
CA VAL A 160 -17.79 42.52 -19.09
C VAL A 160 -17.20 41.47 -20.03
N VAL A 161 -17.27 41.74 -21.33
CA VAL A 161 -16.64 40.94 -22.38
C VAL A 161 -15.52 41.77 -23.00
N THR A 162 -14.30 41.29 -22.91
CA THR A 162 -13.12 41.96 -23.43
C THR A 162 -12.54 41.18 -24.61
N GLY A 163 -12.40 41.85 -25.76
CA GLY A 163 -11.95 41.27 -27.02
C GLY A 163 -10.83 42.09 -27.66
N SER A 164 -10.13 41.47 -28.61
CA SER A 164 -9.05 42.11 -29.37
C SER A 164 -9.49 42.70 -30.71
N GLN A 165 -10.74 42.46 -31.11
CA GLN A 165 -11.33 42.93 -32.35
C GLN A 165 -12.37 44.03 -32.08
N PRO A 166 -12.50 45.04 -32.96
CA PRO A 166 -13.57 46.03 -32.86
C PRO A 166 -14.96 45.38 -32.83
N TRP A 167 -15.87 45.96 -32.06
CA TRP A 167 -17.20 45.40 -31.82
C TRP A 167 -18.23 45.92 -32.82
N ASP A 168 -18.66 45.08 -33.77
CA ASP A 168 -19.82 45.34 -34.60
C ASP A 168 -21.11 44.76 -33.98
N GLU A 169 -22.28 45.17 -34.50
CA GLU A 169 -23.57 44.76 -33.93
C GLU A 169 -23.85 43.26 -34.12
N ALA A 170 -23.38 42.67 -35.23
CA ALA A 170 -23.52 41.24 -35.49
C ALA A 170 -22.68 40.39 -34.51
N GLY A 171 -21.43 40.79 -34.26
CA GLY A 171 -20.54 40.12 -33.31
C GLY A 171 -21.03 40.25 -31.87
N LYS A 172 -21.54 41.41 -31.46
CA LYS A 172 -22.17 41.59 -30.14
C LYS A 172 -23.37 40.66 -29.96
N ALA A 173 -24.25 40.56 -30.97
CA ALA A 173 -25.40 39.67 -30.94
C ALA A 173 -25.00 38.19 -30.82
N ALA A 174 -23.98 37.76 -31.59
CA ALA A 174 -23.46 36.39 -31.54
C ALA A 174 -22.84 36.05 -30.16
N ILE A 175 -22.07 36.98 -29.57
CA ILE A 175 -21.54 36.80 -28.22
C ILE A 175 -22.67 36.72 -27.19
N LEU A 176 -23.67 37.61 -27.24
CA LEU A 176 -24.79 37.61 -26.30
C LEU A 176 -25.56 36.28 -26.33
N ALA A 177 -25.77 35.72 -27.53
CA ALA A 177 -26.44 34.44 -27.72
C ALA A 177 -25.67 33.29 -27.03
N ALA A 178 -24.34 33.26 -27.12
CA ALA A 178 -23.50 32.24 -26.47
C ALA A 178 -23.30 32.51 -24.96
N LEU A 179 -23.24 33.77 -24.55
CA LEU A 179 -22.94 34.20 -23.18
C LEU A 179 -24.08 33.87 -22.20
N ARG A 180 -25.33 34.06 -22.63
CA ARG A 180 -26.51 33.81 -21.80
C ARG A 180 -26.58 32.38 -21.24
N PRO A 181 -26.51 31.32 -22.06
CA PRO A 181 -26.49 29.96 -21.54
C PRO A 181 -25.16 29.61 -20.85
N ALA A 182 -24.03 30.20 -21.25
CA ALA A 182 -22.73 29.96 -20.61
C ALA A 182 -22.63 30.43 -19.15
N LEU A 183 -23.39 31.46 -18.77
CA LEU A 183 -23.42 32.00 -17.41
C LEU A 183 -24.50 31.39 -16.50
N LEU A 184 -25.55 30.81 -17.09
CA LEU A 184 -26.73 30.31 -16.38
C LEU A 184 -26.81 28.78 -16.30
N ASP A 185 -26.19 28.06 -17.23
CA ASP A 185 -26.25 26.60 -17.32
C ASP A 185 -25.04 25.93 -16.67
N TYR A 186 -25.25 24.71 -16.17
CA TYR A 186 -24.23 23.94 -15.48
C TYR A 186 -22.93 23.82 -16.33
N PRO A 187 -21.74 23.99 -15.73
CA PRO A 187 -21.49 24.07 -14.29
C PRO A 187 -21.42 25.47 -13.69
N ASN A 188 -21.59 26.53 -14.48
CA ASN A 188 -21.71 27.90 -13.96
C ASN A 188 -23.17 28.16 -13.56
N ARG A 189 -23.40 28.81 -12.41
CA ARG A 189 -24.76 29.01 -11.90
C ARG A 189 -24.96 30.42 -11.37
N LEU A 190 -24.72 31.43 -12.20
CA LEU A 190 -25.25 32.75 -11.83
C LEU A 190 -26.77 32.62 -11.68
N LYS A 191 -27.29 33.12 -10.56
CA LYS A 191 -28.73 33.00 -10.23
C LYS A 191 -29.63 33.68 -11.26
N ALA A 192 -29.12 34.70 -11.95
CA ALA A 192 -29.81 35.44 -12.99
C ALA A 192 -28.79 35.99 -13.99
N PHE A 193 -29.24 36.30 -15.21
CA PHE A 193 -28.39 36.94 -16.22
C PHE A 193 -28.10 38.39 -15.81
N PRO A 194 -26.87 38.90 -16.01
CA PRO A 194 -26.52 40.26 -15.59
C PRO A 194 -27.39 41.31 -16.26
N ALA A 195 -27.78 42.34 -15.51
CA ALA A 195 -28.66 43.41 -16.00
C ALA A 195 -28.00 44.26 -17.11
N GLN A 196 -26.67 44.32 -17.12
CA GLN A 196 -25.89 45.07 -18.10
C GLN A 196 -24.78 44.19 -18.70
N VAL A 197 -24.51 44.37 -19.99
CA VAL A 197 -23.38 43.75 -20.69
C VAL A 197 -22.53 44.85 -21.32
N ARG A 198 -21.24 44.91 -20.96
CA ARG A 198 -20.28 45.87 -21.48
C ARG A 198 -19.25 45.16 -22.35
N PHE A 199 -19.02 45.71 -23.53
CA PHE A 199 -18.00 45.24 -24.47
C PHE A 199 -16.80 46.17 -24.41
N GLU A 200 -15.62 45.61 -24.18
CA GLU A 200 -14.36 46.34 -24.07
C GLU A 200 -13.40 45.90 -25.16
N LEU A 201 -12.78 46.87 -25.83
CA LEU A 201 -11.70 46.60 -26.79
C LEU A 201 -10.36 46.68 -26.06
N ARG A 202 -9.62 45.59 -26.07
CA ARG A 202 -8.23 45.53 -25.61
C ARG A 202 -7.35 45.31 -26.84
N ALA A 203 -6.57 46.32 -27.22
CA ALA A 203 -5.69 46.21 -28.38
C ALA A 203 -4.80 44.96 -28.27
N PRO A 204 -4.59 44.21 -29.38
CA PRO A 204 -3.73 43.04 -29.37
C PRO A 204 -2.32 43.46 -28.93
N VAL A 205 -1.76 42.71 -27.98
CA VAL A 205 -0.39 42.92 -27.52
C VAL A 205 0.54 42.36 -28.57
N ASP A 206 1.48 43.17 -29.09
CA ASP A 206 2.61 42.64 -29.84
C ASP A 206 3.53 41.91 -28.84
N ALA A 207 3.32 40.60 -28.73
CA ALA A 207 4.02 39.77 -27.76
C ALA A 207 5.54 39.84 -27.94
N ARG A 208 6.01 39.92 -29.19
CA ARG A 208 7.43 39.98 -29.53
C ARG A 208 8.03 41.32 -29.14
N ALA A 209 7.46 42.42 -29.62
CA ALA A 209 7.97 43.76 -29.34
C ALA A 209 7.87 44.09 -27.85
N GLY A 210 6.75 43.73 -27.21
CA GLY A 210 6.52 43.91 -25.78
C GLY A 210 7.52 43.15 -24.92
N PHE A 211 7.80 41.88 -25.24
CA PHE A 211 8.80 41.10 -24.52
C PHE A 211 10.20 41.68 -24.64
N LEU A 212 10.62 42.05 -25.86
CA LEU A 212 11.94 42.64 -26.11
C LEU A 212 12.10 43.99 -25.40
N ALA A 213 11.07 44.84 -25.39
CA ALA A 213 11.09 46.12 -24.69
C ALA A 213 11.23 45.93 -23.17
N LEU A 214 10.46 45.01 -22.57
CA LEU A 214 10.57 44.70 -21.14
C LEU A 214 11.92 44.06 -20.79
N HIS A 215 12.45 43.20 -21.66
CA HIS A 215 13.77 42.59 -21.49
C HIS A 215 14.86 43.66 -21.52
N GLN A 216 14.83 44.57 -22.49
CA GLN A 216 15.79 45.66 -22.60
C GLN A 216 15.73 46.60 -21.38
N ALA A 217 14.52 46.92 -20.91
CA ALA A 217 14.33 47.72 -19.71
C ALA A 217 14.95 47.04 -18.47
N ALA A 218 14.71 45.74 -18.28
CA ALA A 218 15.32 44.98 -17.18
C ALA A 218 16.85 44.88 -17.30
N ARG A 219 17.37 44.67 -18.52
CA ARG A 219 18.80 44.55 -18.82
C ARG A 219 19.57 45.85 -18.56
N ALA A 220 18.93 47.01 -18.75
CA ALA A 220 19.54 48.32 -18.52
C ALA A 220 19.73 48.66 -17.03
N ILE A 221 19.09 47.92 -16.11
CA ILE A 221 19.17 48.19 -14.67
C ILE A 221 20.45 47.57 -14.09
N PRO A 222 21.35 48.37 -13.46
CA PRO A 222 22.54 47.85 -12.81
C PRO A 222 22.22 46.81 -11.73
N ARG A 223 22.97 45.71 -11.68
CA ARG A 223 22.75 44.61 -10.72
C ARG A 223 22.87 45.02 -9.25
N ALA A 224 23.57 46.11 -8.96
CA ALA A 224 23.63 46.68 -7.60
C ALA A 224 22.27 47.24 -7.13
N LYS A 225 21.37 47.61 -8.05
CA LYS A 225 20.01 48.10 -7.76
C LYS A 225 19.01 46.95 -7.71
N ALA A 226 19.20 46.06 -6.72
CA ALA A 226 18.47 44.80 -6.62
C ALA A 226 16.93 44.96 -6.62
N ALA A 227 16.39 45.97 -5.94
CA ALA A 227 14.95 46.21 -5.86
C ALA A 227 14.35 46.67 -7.21
N GLU A 228 15.02 47.59 -7.91
CA GLU A 228 14.60 48.06 -9.24
C GLU A 228 14.63 46.90 -10.25
N PHE A 229 15.70 46.09 -10.23
CA PHE A 229 15.81 44.91 -11.09
C PHE A 229 14.73 43.87 -10.78
N ALA A 230 14.46 43.61 -9.50
CA ALA A 230 13.41 42.67 -9.08
C ALA A 230 12.02 43.11 -9.58
N SER A 231 11.73 44.42 -9.54
CA SER A 231 10.49 44.98 -10.07
C SER A 231 10.38 44.79 -11.60
N ALA A 232 11.45 45.08 -12.34
CA ALA A 232 11.48 44.86 -13.80
C ALA A 232 11.35 43.38 -14.17
N LEU A 233 12.00 42.48 -13.42
CA LEU A 233 11.85 41.03 -13.61
C LEU A 233 10.43 40.55 -13.29
N ALA A 234 9.77 41.13 -12.28
CA ALA A 234 8.37 40.83 -11.97
C ALA A 234 7.44 41.25 -13.11
N ALA A 235 7.69 42.39 -13.76
CA ALA A 235 6.94 42.83 -14.95
C ALA A 235 7.13 41.85 -16.12
N LEU A 236 8.37 41.42 -16.38
CA LEU A 236 8.68 40.38 -17.38
C LEU A 236 7.96 39.05 -17.07
N ARG A 237 7.99 38.59 -15.82
CA ARG A 237 7.27 37.39 -15.37
C ARG A 237 5.79 37.49 -15.62
N ARG A 238 5.17 38.61 -15.24
CA ARG A 238 3.75 38.85 -15.49
C ARG A 238 3.43 38.81 -16.98
N PHE A 239 4.26 39.43 -17.81
CA PHE A 239 4.08 39.42 -19.27
C PHE A 239 4.15 38.01 -19.83
N VAL A 240 5.18 37.23 -19.47
CA VAL A 240 5.35 35.84 -19.94
C VAL A 240 4.20 34.95 -19.48
N MET A 241 3.72 35.09 -18.23
CA MET A 241 2.54 34.37 -17.74
C MET A 241 1.27 34.66 -18.55
N LEU A 242 1.13 35.88 -19.08
CA LEU A 242 -0.04 36.28 -19.87
C LEU A 242 0.07 35.89 -21.36
N GLN A 243 1.25 35.98 -21.97
CA GLN A 243 1.40 35.89 -23.44
C GLN A 243 1.86 34.52 -23.97
N ASP A 244 2.24 33.57 -23.09
CA ASP A 244 2.89 32.29 -23.45
C ASP A 244 4.22 32.51 -24.18
N TYR A 245 5.34 32.26 -23.49
CA TYR A 245 6.67 32.46 -24.09
C TYR A 245 6.90 31.66 -25.37
N ARG A 246 6.15 30.55 -25.57
CA ARG A 246 6.24 29.76 -26.79
C ARG A 246 5.70 30.53 -28.01
N GLN A 247 4.83 31.51 -27.80
CA GLN A 247 4.16 32.30 -28.83
C GLN A 247 4.78 33.69 -29.07
N ILE A 248 5.75 34.10 -28.24
CA ILE A 248 6.49 35.36 -28.43
C ILE A 248 7.26 35.37 -29.76
N ASP A 249 7.78 34.21 -30.18
CA ASP A 249 8.31 33.96 -31.51
C ASP A 249 7.90 32.54 -31.95
N PRO A 250 6.75 32.37 -32.60
CA PRO A 250 6.25 31.04 -32.96
C PRO A 250 7.13 30.32 -33.98
N ALA A 251 7.79 31.06 -34.87
CA ALA A 251 8.73 30.52 -35.83
C ALA A 251 10.03 30.05 -35.15
N GLY A 252 10.36 30.65 -34.01
CA GLY A 252 11.42 30.22 -33.10
C GLY A 252 12.84 30.47 -33.61
N LYS A 253 13.01 31.39 -34.56
CA LYS A 253 14.28 31.65 -35.25
C LYS A 253 14.88 33.02 -34.95
N ASP A 254 14.19 33.87 -34.20
CA ASP A 254 14.69 35.21 -33.91
C ASP A 254 15.79 35.16 -32.84
N ALA A 255 17.01 35.50 -33.26
CA ALA A 255 18.18 35.49 -32.39
C ALA A 255 18.08 36.46 -31.20
N ALA A 256 17.40 37.60 -31.36
CA ALA A 256 17.20 38.56 -30.28
C ALA A 256 16.21 38.01 -29.25
N VAL A 257 15.12 37.38 -29.69
CA VAL A 257 14.15 36.73 -28.80
C VAL A 257 14.79 35.56 -28.05
N LEU A 258 15.56 34.71 -28.72
CA LEU A 258 16.27 33.60 -28.07
C LEU A 258 17.30 34.07 -27.04
N THR A 259 17.99 35.18 -27.32
CA THR A 259 18.91 35.81 -26.38
C THR A 259 18.14 36.36 -25.16
N ALA A 260 17.03 37.05 -25.40
CA ALA A 260 16.19 37.59 -24.34
C ALA A 260 15.56 36.48 -23.46
N LEU A 261 15.11 35.38 -24.05
CA LEU A 261 14.61 34.21 -23.32
C LEU A 261 15.72 33.52 -22.52
N ASN A 262 16.94 33.42 -23.06
CA ASN A 262 18.09 32.88 -22.32
C ASN A 262 18.44 33.75 -21.10
N ASP A 263 18.53 35.07 -21.28
CA ASP A 263 18.79 36.02 -20.20
C ASP A 263 17.68 35.95 -19.14
N TYR A 264 16.42 35.91 -19.58
CA TYR A 264 15.27 35.79 -18.71
C TYR A 264 15.31 34.51 -17.87
N GLY A 265 15.58 33.35 -18.50
CA GLY A 265 15.77 32.08 -17.79
C GLY A 265 16.91 32.14 -16.76
N PHE A 266 18.03 32.77 -17.09
CA PHE A 266 19.12 33.00 -16.14
C PHE A 266 18.68 33.86 -14.95
N TRP A 267 18.00 34.98 -15.19
CA TRP A 267 17.50 35.87 -14.13
C TRP A 267 16.46 35.18 -13.23
N LEU A 268 15.61 34.32 -13.79
CA LEU A 268 14.69 33.48 -13.02
C LEU A 268 15.44 32.56 -12.04
N ALA A 269 16.50 31.90 -12.51
CA ALA A 269 17.31 31.02 -11.67
C ALA A 269 18.05 31.79 -10.55
N GLU A 270 18.49 33.02 -10.80
CA GLU A 270 19.11 33.89 -9.79
C GLU A 270 18.11 34.36 -8.72
N SER A 271 16.90 34.68 -9.14
CA SER A 271 15.82 35.13 -8.26
C SER A 271 15.10 33.98 -7.53
N GLY A 272 15.57 32.74 -7.72
CA GLY A 272 15.10 31.57 -6.97
C GLY A 272 13.95 30.80 -7.59
N ASP A 273 13.58 31.10 -8.84
CA ASP A 273 12.55 30.41 -9.62
C ASP A 273 13.17 29.41 -10.61
N MET A 274 13.86 28.41 -10.06
CA MET A 274 14.64 27.46 -10.84
C MET A 274 13.79 26.58 -11.77
N GLN A 275 12.55 26.29 -11.36
CA GLN A 275 11.69 25.42 -12.16
C GLN A 275 11.22 26.10 -13.44
N GLU A 276 10.85 27.39 -13.37
CA GLU A 276 10.50 28.14 -14.57
C GLU A 276 11.73 28.44 -15.43
N ALA A 277 12.87 28.74 -14.78
CA ALA A 277 14.14 28.87 -15.49
C ALA A 277 14.48 27.64 -16.34
N ASP A 278 14.36 26.43 -15.77
CA ASP A 278 14.63 25.18 -16.49
C ASP A 278 13.73 25.00 -17.72
N ARG A 279 12.44 25.36 -17.61
CA ARG A 279 11.48 25.27 -18.72
C ARG A 279 11.82 26.25 -19.84
N ILE A 280 12.03 27.53 -19.50
CA ILE A 280 12.37 28.57 -20.47
C ILE A 280 13.67 28.21 -21.20
N LEU A 281 14.71 27.82 -20.46
CA LEU A 281 16.00 27.46 -21.04
C LEU A 281 15.90 26.15 -21.85
N GLY A 282 15.03 25.23 -21.45
CA GLY A 282 14.69 24.05 -22.25
C GLY A 282 14.07 24.41 -23.59
N GLU A 283 13.15 25.37 -23.62
CA GLU A 283 12.55 25.85 -24.87
C GLU A 283 13.56 26.57 -25.76
N VAL A 284 14.45 27.38 -25.17
CA VAL A 284 15.56 28.00 -25.91
C VAL A 284 16.41 26.92 -26.61
N LEU A 285 16.79 25.87 -25.88
CA LEU A 285 17.58 24.77 -26.43
C LEU A 285 16.82 23.88 -27.42
N ARG A 286 15.49 23.80 -27.30
CA ARG A 286 14.64 23.11 -28.30
C ARG A 286 14.64 23.85 -29.64
N ARG A 287 14.61 25.19 -29.60
CA ARG A 287 14.61 26.06 -30.78
C ARG A 287 16.00 26.23 -31.39
N ASP A 288 17.01 26.37 -30.54
CA ASP A 288 18.41 26.58 -30.91
C ASP A 288 19.31 25.66 -30.06
N PRO A 289 19.46 24.37 -30.45
CA PRO A 289 20.33 23.43 -29.75
C PRO A 289 21.81 23.82 -29.80
N ALA A 290 22.21 24.75 -30.67
CA ALA A 290 23.59 25.23 -30.77
C ALA A 290 23.92 26.32 -29.73
N ARG A 291 22.92 26.81 -28.98
CA ARG A 291 23.09 27.87 -27.98
C ARG A 291 23.81 27.40 -26.72
N THR A 292 25.15 27.36 -26.78
CA THR A 292 26.03 26.90 -25.69
C THR A 292 25.71 27.53 -24.33
N ALA A 293 25.46 28.85 -24.27
CA ALA A 293 25.15 29.54 -23.00
C ALA A 293 23.89 29.03 -22.29
N ALA A 294 22.89 28.56 -23.03
CA ALA A 294 21.64 28.08 -22.43
C ALA A 294 21.82 26.76 -21.67
N TYR A 295 22.75 25.90 -22.10
CA TYR A 295 23.12 24.70 -21.34
C TYR A 295 23.71 25.07 -19.97
N LEU A 296 24.62 26.05 -19.92
CA LEU A 296 25.22 26.49 -18.67
C LEU A 296 24.18 27.04 -17.69
N ASN A 297 23.31 27.93 -18.19
CA ASN A 297 22.26 28.54 -17.39
C ASN A 297 21.27 27.49 -16.87
N ARG A 298 20.94 26.48 -17.69
CA ARG A 298 20.01 25.41 -17.32
C ARG A 298 20.64 24.46 -16.30
N ALA A 299 21.93 24.14 -16.46
CA ALA A 299 22.70 23.38 -15.50
C ALA A 299 22.71 24.07 -14.12
N ASP A 300 22.96 25.38 -14.09
CA ASP A 300 22.96 26.18 -12.85
C ASP A 300 21.59 26.19 -12.18
N ALA A 301 20.51 26.35 -12.96
CA ALA A 301 19.13 26.28 -12.46
C ALA A 301 18.81 24.92 -11.85
N ARG A 302 19.11 23.83 -12.56
CA ARG A 302 18.90 22.44 -12.11
C ARG A 302 19.74 22.10 -10.88
N TRP A 303 20.99 22.56 -10.82
CA TRP A 303 21.87 22.34 -9.68
C TRP A 303 21.34 23.03 -8.41
N LYS A 304 20.88 24.29 -8.54
CA LYS A 304 20.20 25.00 -7.44
C LYS A 304 18.88 24.31 -7.05
N GLN A 305 18.13 23.81 -8.02
CA GLN A 305 16.88 23.08 -7.77
C GLN A 305 17.13 21.79 -6.98
N ALA A 306 18.20 21.06 -7.29
CA ALA A 306 18.58 19.85 -6.55
C ALA A 306 18.77 20.11 -5.05
N GLY A 307 19.35 21.26 -4.68
CA GLY A 307 19.51 21.68 -3.29
C GLY A 307 18.19 21.89 -2.53
N ARG A 308 17.05 22.05 -3.23
CA ARG A 308 15.71 22.21 -2.63
C ARG A 308 14.83 20.97 -2.82
N ALA A 309 15.27 19.95 -3.56
CA ALA A 309 14.39 18.95 -4.15
C ALA A 309 14.33 17.60 -3.41
N GLY A 310 14.53 17.54 -2.08
CA GLY A 310 14.32 16.32 -1.26
C GLY A 310 14.70 15.01 -1.95
N ASP A 311 13.71 14.13 -2.14
CA ASP A 311 13.86 12.82 -2.80
C ASP A 311 14.26 12.88 -4.29
N LYS A 312 14.05 14.01 -4.97
CA LYS A 312 14.42 14.26 -6.38
C LYS A 312 15.79 14.92 -6.54
N ARG A 313 16.55 15.11 -5.47
CA ARG A 313 17.89 15.71 -5.52
C ARG A 313 18.77 15.02 -6.57
N GLY A 314 18.87 13.70 -6.53
CA GLY A 314 19.71 12.93 -7.47
C GLY A 314 19.31 13.12 -8.94
N TYR A 315 18.00 13.22 -9.22
CA TYR A 315 17.46 13.45 -10.55
C TYR A 315 17.92 14.80 -11.12
N PHE A 316 17.76 15.88 -10.36
CA PHE A 316 18.17 17.21 -10.80
C PHE A 316 19.70 17.36 -10.89
N GLU A 317 20.45 16.73 -9.98
CA GLU A 317 21.92 16.67 -10.09
C GLU A 317 22.36 15.96 -11.37
N ALA A 318 21.74 14.83 -11.73
CA ALA A 318 22.08 14.10 -12.94
C ALA A 318 21.83 14.92 -14.21
N LEU A 319 20.67 15.59 -14.30
CA LEU A 319 20.35 16.49 -15.41
C LEU A 319 21.29 17.71 -15.48
N ALA A 320 21.63 18.31 -14.34
CA ALA A 320 22.56 19.43 -14.28
C ALA A 320 23.96 19.02 -14.75
N ARG A 321 24.46 17.86 -14.30
CA ARG A 321 25.75 17.30 -14.77
C ARG A 321 25.74 17.08 -16.27
N GLU A 322 24.63 16.60 -16.83
CA GLU A 322 24.51 16.42 -18.28
C GLU A 322 24.58 17.74 -19.04
N ASP A 323 23.86 18.77 -18.59
CA ASP A 323 23.93 20.09 -19.22
C ASP A 323 25.32 20.72 -19.12
N TYR A 324 26.04 20.53 -18.00
CA TYR A 324 27.43 20.96 -17.89
C TYR A 324 28.34 20.24 -18.89
N ARG A 325 28.15 18.93 -19.10
CA ARG A 325 28.88 18.16 -20.12
C ARG A 325 28.59 18.67 -21.53
N LEU A 326 27.32 18.93 -21.85
CA LEU A 326 26.91 19.52 -23.13
C LEU A 326 27.50 20.93 -23.34
N TYR A 327 27.57 21.75 -22.30
CA TYR A 327 28.24 23.05 -22.38
C TYR A 327 29.74 22.89 -22.67
N CYS A 328 30.46 22.09 -21.88
CA CYS A 328 31.91 22.01 -22.00
C CYS A 328 32.37 21.24 -23.24
N SER A 329 31.69 20.17 -23.65
CA SER A 329 31.98 19.46 -24.90
C SER A 329 31.86 20.36 -26.13
N ARG A 330 30.85 21.24 -26.16
CA ARG A 330 30.68 22.22 -27.25
C ARG A 330 31.81 23.25 -27.30
N ARG A 331 32.23 23.77 -26.14
CA ARG A 331 33.37 24.69 -26.05
C ARG A 331 34.66 24.03 -26.54
N LEU A 332 34.92 22.81 -26.11
CA LEU A 332 36.08 22.03 -26.55
C LEU A 332 36.05 21.77 -28.07
N ALA A 333 34.90 21.35 -28.60
CA ALA A 333 34.72 21.13 -30.04
C ALA A 333 34.91 22.40 -30.88
N ALA A 334 34.54 23.57 -30.35
CA ALA A 334 34.74 24.87 -30.97
C ALA A 334 36.14 25.47 -30.71
N GLN A 335 37.03 24.77 -29.99
CA GLN A 335 38.35 25.26 -29.55
C GLN A 335 38.27 26.56 -28.72
N GLU A 336 37.17 26.76 -28.00
CA GLU A 336 36.95 27.93 -27.14
C GLU A 336 37.34 27.61 -25.67
N PRO A 337 38.15 28.45 -25.01
CA PRO A 337 38.60 28.19 -23.64
C PRO A 337 37.43 28.28 -22.65
N ILE A 338 37.27 27.33 -21.73
CA ILE A 338 36.25 27.43 -20.67
C ILE A 338 36.74 28.43 -19.60
N PRO A 339 35.96 29.48 -19.25
CA PRO A 339 36.40 30.46 -18.25
C PRO A 339 36.69 29.80 -16.90
N GLY A 340 37.76 30.20 -16.20
CA GLY A 340 38.28 29.48 -15.03
C GLY A 340 37.26 29.28 -13.90
N ASN A 341 36.44 30.30 -13.61
CA ASN A 341 35.35 30.18 -12.63
C ASN A 341 34.29 29.14 -13.03
N ILE A 342 33.96 29.06 -14.32
CA ILE A 342 33.04 28.07 -14.87
C ILE A 342 33.67 26.68 -14.88
N ALA A 343 34.95 26.57 -15.25
CA ALA A 343 35.68 25.31 -15.25
C ALA A 343 35.74 24.70 -13.84
N ASN A 344 36.07 25.49 -12.82
CA ASN A 344 36.08 25.06 -11.43
C ASN A 344 34.71 24.57 -10.96
N ARG A 345 33.64 25.28 -11.32
CA ARG A 345 32.27 24.91 -10.99
C ARG A 345 31.84 23.59 -11.63
N ILE A 346 32.12 23.42 -12.92
CA ILE A 346 31.81 22.19 -13.65
C ILE A 346 32.66 21.03 -13.12
N GLY A 347 33.95 21.25 -12.91
CA GLY A 347 34.86 20.25 -12.34
C GLY A 347 34.36 19.75 -10.98
N ALA A 348 33.95 20.66 -10.09
CA ALA A 348 33.36 20.30 -8.80
C ALA A 348 32.04 19.51 -8.95
N ALA A 349 31.16 19.90 -9.88
CA ALA A 349 29.89 19.21 -10.11
C ALA A 349 30.06 17.80 -10.70
N LEU A 350 31.08 17.62 -11.55
CA LEU A 350 31.42 16.37 -12.22
C LEU A 350 32.38 15.48 -11.41
N GLY A 351 33.03 16.03 -10.37
CA GLY A 351 34.01 15.32 -9.55
C GLY A 351 35.35 15.11 -10.25
N VAL A 352 35.78 16.04 -11.10
CA VAL A 352 37.00 15.94 -11.92
C VAL A 352 37.85 17.20 -11.80
N ALA A 353 39.17 17.06 -11.89
CA ALA A 353 40.12 18.17 -11.77
C ALA A 353 40.31 18.95 -13.09
N ALA A 354 40.21 18.25 -14.24
CA ALA A 354 40.36 18.83 -15.58
C ALA A 354 39.13 18.52 -16.45
N LEU A 355 38.78 19.45 -17.33
CA LEU A 355 37.66 19.31 -18.27
C LEU A 355 38.21 18.95 -19.65
N ASP A 356 38.51 17.67 -19.85
CA ASP A 356 38.89 17.08 -21.14
C ASP A 356 37.66 16.49 -21.87
N GLU A 357 37.90 15.90 -23.04
CA GLU A 357 36.86 15.28 -23.86
C GLU A 357 36.09 14.17 -23.11
N ALA A 358 36.79 13.39 -22.27
CA ALA A 358 36.17 12.30 -21.51
C ALA A 358 35.29 12.82 -20.37
N ALA A 359 35.74 13.83 -19.63
CA ALA A 359 34.97 14.49 -18.57
C ALA A 359 33.70 15.16 -19.12
N CYS A 360 33.82 15.78 -20.30
CA CYS A 360 32.75 16.52 -20.96
C CYS A 360 31.82 15.70 -21.85
N ARG A 361 32.05 14.39 -21.99
CA ARG A 361 31.22 13.52 -22.84
C ARG A 361 29.77 13.44 -22.35
N PRO A 362 28.77 13.85 -23.15
CA PRO A 362 27.35 13.69 -22.79
C PRO A 362 27.02 12.23 -22.50
N ARG A 363 26.30 11.94 -21.43
CA ARG A 363 26.02 10.57 -20.98
C ARG A 363 24.60 10.09 -21.30
N LEU A 364 23.68 10.99 -21.64
CA LEU A 364 22.27 10.64 -21.88
C LEU A 364 21.96 10.26 -23.33
N ALA A 365 22.87 10.51 -24.28
CA ALA A 365 22.67 10.21 -25.71
C ALA A 365 22.39 8.72 -25.97
N ILE A 366 23.12 7.81 -25.30
CA ILE A 366 22.88 6.36 -25.40
C ILE A 366 21.46 5.94 -24.99
N PHE A 367 20.86 6.65 -24.03
CA PHE A 367 19.49 6.36 -23.60
C PHE A 367 18.44 6.80 -24.64
N GLN A 368 18.73 7.85 -25.41
CA GLN A 368 17.89 8.25 -26.55
C GLN A 368 17.94 7.21 -27.67
N ALA A 369 19.12 6.64 -27.96
CA ALA A 369 19.26 5.53 -28.89
C ALA A 369 18.48 4.29 -28.43
N ILE A 370 18.57 3.94 -27.13
CA ILE A 370 17.78 2.86 -26.52
C ILE A 370 16.27 3.17 -26.56
N GLN A 371 15.86 4.45 -26.43
CA GLN A 371 14.47 4.87 -26.62
C GLN A 371 13.97 4.65 -28.04
N ALA A 372 14.80 4.96 -29.04
CA ALA A 372 14.49 4.76 -30.44
C ALA A 372 14.58 3.29 -30.89
N GLY A 373 15.25 2.42 -30.12
CA GLY A 373 15.56 1.06 -30.55
C GLY A 373 16.69 1.00 -31.60
N ASP A 374 17.51 2.05 -31.68
CA ASP A 374 18.59 2.18 -32.66
C ASP A 374 19.87 1.51 -32.13
N ALA A 375 20.06 0.24 -32.49
CA ALA A 375 21.23 -0.55 -32.10
C ALA A 375 22.55 0.03 -32.65
N ALA A 376 22.53 0.60 -33.86
CA ALA A 376 23.72 1.18 -34.48
C ALA A 376 24.16 2.45 -33.73
N ALA A 377 23.22 3.30 -33.33
CA ALA A 377 23.51 4.46 -32.49
C ALA A 377 24.03 4.05 -31.11
N VAL A 378 23.47 3.01 -30.48
CA VAL A 378 24.01 2.48 -29.20
C VAL A 378 25.46 2.02 -29.38
N GLN A 379 25.77 1.27 -30.44
CA GLN A 379 27.12 0.81 -30.73
C GLN A 379 28.08 1.98 -30.99
N ALA A 380 27.64 3.01 -31.71
CA ALA A 380 28.42 4.21 -31.96
C ALA A 380 28.75 4.99 -30.67
N GLU A 381 27.78 5.14 -29.77
CA GLU A 381 28.01 5.80 -28.47
C GLU A 381 29.01 5.02 -27.61
N LEU A 382 28.90 3.69 -27.56
CA LEU A 382 29.86 2.84 -26.86
C LEU A 382 31.26 2.91 -27.48
N ALA A 383 31.36 2.91 -28.82
CA ALA A 383 32.64 3.06 -29.54
C ALA A 383 33.30 4.42 -29.28
N ARG A 384 32.52 5.46 -29.02
CA ARG A 384 33.00 6.78 -28.55
C ARG A 384 33.43 6.77 -27.08
N GLY A 385 33.38 5.63 -26.39
CA GLY A 385 33.83 5.44 -25.01
C GLY A 385 32.75 5.74 -23.97
N GLN A 386 31.46 5.71 -24.32
CA GLN A 386 30.40 5.80 -23.34
C GLN A 386 30.50 4.65 -22.34
N ASP A 387 30.33 4.93 -21.04
CA ASP A 387 30.33 3.90 -20.00
C ASP A 387 29.09 2.98 -20.18
N PRO A 388 29.27 1.68 -20.46
CA PRO A 388 28.17 0.72 -20.61
C PRO A 388 27.35 0.53 -19.32
N ASN A 389 27.92 0.89 -18.16
CA ASN A 389 27.27 0.86 -16.85
C ASN A 389 26.72 2.24 -16.43
N GLY A 390 26.80 3.23 -17.31
CA GLY A 390 26.23 4.55 -17.09
C GLY A 390 24.72 4.48 -16.81
N VAL A 391 24.25 5.43 -16.01
CA VAL A 391 22.84 5.55 -15.62
C VAL A 391 22.22 6.83 -16.19
N ASN A 392 20.92 6.80 -16.46
CA ASN A 392 20.16 8.00 -16.85
C ASN A 392 19.85 8.89 -15.64
N GLU A 393 19.07 9.95 -15.86
CA GLU A 393 18.63 10.89 -14.84
C GLU A 393 17.81 10.26 -13.70
N ASN A 394 17.21 9.09 -13.93
CA ASN A 394 16.47 8.32 -12.92
C ASN A 394 17.35 7.28 -12.22
N GLY A 395 18.66 7.26 -12.48
CA GLY A 395 19.56 6.24 -11.96
C GLY A 395 19.38 4.86 -12.62
N THR A 396 18.68 4.78 -13.74
CA THR A 396 18.46 3.52 -14.48
C THR A 396 19.67 3.22 -15.38
N PRO A 397 20.34 2.06 -15.25
CA PRO A 397 21.41 1.65 -16.15
C PRO A 397 20.94 1.48 -17.61
N ALA A 398 21.83 1.71 -18.57
CA ALA A 398 21.55 1.50 -19.99
C ALA A 398 21.00 0.08 -20.28
N LEU A 399 21.63 -0.94 -19.69
CA LEU A 399 21.17 -2.33 -19.81
C LEU A 399 19.76 -2.52 -19.25
N ALA A 400 19.43 -1.91 -18.12
CA ALA A 400 18.09 -2.00 -17.53
C ALA A 400 17.02 -1.36 -18.42
N ALA A 401 17.32 -0.21 -19.03
CA ALA A 401 16.42 0.44 -19.97
C ALA A 401 16.15 -0.43 -21.21
N ALA A 402 17.18 -1.09 -21.76
CA ALA A 402 17.04 -1.98 -22.91
C ALA A 402 16.27 -3.27 -22.57
N VAL A 403 16.53 -3.87 -21.40
CA VAL A 403 15.82 -5.07 -20.91
C VAL A 403 14.34 -4.77 -20.69
N ALA A 404 14.00 -3.63 -20.07
CA ALA A 404 12.61 -3.24 -19.84
C ALA A 404 11.81 -3.09 -21.15
N ARG A 405 12.48 -2.74 -22.25
CA ARG A 405 11.90 -2.62 -23.60
C ARG A 405 11.97 -3.90 -24.43
N LYS A 406 12.50 -4.99 -23.88
CA LYS A 406 12.68 -6.28 -24.57
C LYS A 406 13.57 -6.20 -25.83
N GLN A 407 14.51 -5.25 -25.89
CA GLN A 407 15.40 -5.03 -27.03
C GLN A 407 16.62 -5.95 -27.00
N LEU A 408 16.44 -7.21 -27.40
CA LEU A 408 17.46 -8.26 -27.27
C LEU A 408 18.81 -7.92 -27.93
N GLU A 409 18.78 -7.30 -29.12
CA GLU A 409 20.00 -6.92 -29.84
C GLU A 409 20.82 -5.86 -29.08
N ILE A 410 20.16 -4.79 -28.62
CA ILE A 410 20.78 -3.74 -27.80
C ILE A 410 21.32 -4.31 -26.48
N VAL A 411 20.60 -5.25 -25.87
CA VAL A 411 21.07 -5.96 -24.67
C VAL A 411 22.38 -6.70 -24.94
N ARG A 412 22.47 -7.44 -26.06
CA ARG A 412 23.72 -8.12 -26.45
C ARG A 412 24.87 -7.15 -26.67
N ILE A 413 24.62 -6.02 -27.33
CA ILE A 413 25.63 -4.96 -27.56
C ILE A 413 26.14 -4.41 -26.22
N LEU A 414 25.25 -4.06 -25.31
CA LEU A 414 25.62 -3.50 -23.99
C LEU A 414 26.40 -4.51 -23.15
N LEU A 415 25.97 -5.78 -23.13
CA LEU A 415 26.69 -6.85 -22.41
C LEU A 415 28.08 -7.10 -23.01
N ALA A 416 28.20 -7.13 -24.34
CA ALA A 416 29.48 -7.27 -25.02
C ALA A 416 30.43 -6.10 -24.74
N ALA A 417 29.89 -4.90 -24.49
CA ALA A 417 30.66 -3.74 -24.06
C ALA A 417 31.03 -3.75 -22.56
N GLY A 418 30.55 -4.72 -21.76
CA GLY A 418 30.88 -4.83 -20.33
C GLY A 418 29.80 -4.29 -19.38
N ALA A 419 28.55 -4.16 -19.82
CA ALA A 419 27.44 -3.84 -18.93
C ALA A 419 27.20 -4.98 -17.92
N ARG A 420 26.97 -4.63 -16.66
CA ARG A 420 26.74 -5.59 -15.57
C ARG A 420 25.32 -6.15 -15.59
N ALA A 421 25.20 -7.47 -15.68
CA ALA A 421 23.93 -8.18 -15.70
C ALA A 421 23.31 -8.39 -14.29
N ASP A 422 24.06 -8.14 -13.22
CA ASP A 422 23.67 -8.29 -11.81
C ASP A 422 22.98 -7.06 -11.20
N GLY A 423 22.72 -6.03 -12.02
CA GLY A 423 22.07 -4.80 -11.60
C GLY A 423 20.59 -4.95 -11.21
N SER A 424 19.98 -3.82 -10.82
CA SER A 424 18.55 -3.74 -10.55
C SER A 424 17.84 -2.77 -11.49
N ASN A 425 16.53 -2.96 -11.63
CA ASN A 425 15.61 -2.05 -12.30
C ASN A 425 14.53 -1.65 -11.28
N ASN A 426 14.54 -0.39 -10.84
CA ASN A 426 13.61 0.14 -9.83
C ASN A 426 13.54 -0.70 -8.55
N GLY A 427 14.70 -1.12 -8.04
CA GLY A 427 14.81 -1.93 -6.81
C GLY A 427 14.53 -3.43 -7.00
N TYR A 428 14.20 -3.89 -8.21
CA TYR A 428 14.04 -5.32 -8.51
C TYR A 428 15.24 -5.86 -9.27
N PRO A 429 15.61 -7.16 -9.12
CA PRO A 429 16.63 -7.78 -9.94
C PRO A 429 16.37 -7.56 -11.43
N LEU A 430 17.41 -7.22 -12.20
CA LEU A 430 17.28 -6.98 -13.63
C LEU A 430 16.64 -8.19 -14.37
N LEU A 431 17.02 -9.41 -13.96
CA LEU A 431 16.45 -10.66 -14.48
C LEU A 431 14.91 -10.70 -14.37
N ALA A 432 14.32 -10.08 -13.35
CA ALA A 432 12.88 -10.01 -13.18
C ALA A 432 12.18 -9.31 -14.36
N SER A 433 12.82 -8.28 -14.92
CA SER A 433 12.34 -7.52 -16.08
C SER A 433 12.58 -8.25 -17.41
N ALA A 434 13.46 -9.25 -17.44
CA ALA A 434 13.75 -10.03 -18.64
C ALA A 434 12.73 -11.15 -18.90
N LEU A 435 12.15 -11.71 -17.83
CA LEU A 435 11.14 -12.76 -17.92
C LEU A 435 9.91 -12.32 -18.76
N PRO A 436 9.32 -13.22 -19.55
CA PRO A 436 8.16 -12.92 -20.40
C PRO A 436 6.91 -12.64 -19.56
N ASP A 437 5.90 -12.01 -20.17
CA ASP A 437 4.56 -11.95 -19.59
C ASP A 437 3.94 -13.36 -19.60
N GLY A 438 3.14 -13.71 -18.59
CA GLY A 438 2.47 -15.02 -18.54
C GLY A 438 1.53 -15.31 -19.72
N ARG A 439 1.21 -14.31 -20.56
CA ARG A 439 0.43 -14.44 -21.81
C ARG A 439 1.30 -14.63 -23.05
N ASP A 440 2.62 -14.61 -22.93
CA ASP A 440 3.54 -14.82 -24.06
C ASP A 440 3.57 -16.31 -24.46
N THR A 441 2.97 -16.61 -25.61
CA THR A 441 2.79 -17.98 -26.13
C THR A 441 3.88 -18.39 -27.12
N ARG A 442 4.90 -17.56 -27.33
CA ARG A 442 6.04 -17.91 -28.19
C ARG A 442 6.78 -19.14 -27.66
N PRO A 443 7.54 -19.84 -28.51
CA PRO A 443 8.37 -20.97 -28.08
C PRO A 443 9.27 -20.61 -26.89
N ALA A 444 9.50 -21.56 -25.99
CA ALA A 444 10.29 -21.34 -24.77
C ALA A 444 11.67 -20.72 -25.07
N ALA A 445 12.34 -21.18 -26.13
CA ALA A 445 13.63 -20.65 -26.57
C ALA A 445 13.57 -19.15 -26.94
N GLU A 446 12.47 -18.69 -27.55
CA GLU A 446 12.31 -17.29 -27.94
C GLU A 446 11.83 -16.42 -26.78
N ARG A 447 10.86 -16.89 -26.00
CA ARG A 447 10.28 -16.12 -24.89
C ARG A 447 11.30 -15.90 -23.75
N TYR A 448 12.23 -16.84 -23.55
CA TYR A 448 13.28 -16.74 -22.54
C TYR A 448 14.62 -16.23 -23.06
N ALA A 449 14.78 -16.02 -24.37
CA ALA A 449 16.05 -15.59 -24.98
C ALA A 449 16.70 -14.39 -24.26
N LEU A 450 15.90 -13.43 -23.81
CA LEU A 450 16.37 -12.27 -23.04
C LEU A 450 16.87 -12.64 -21.64
N ALA A 451 16.13 -13.49 -20.93
CA ALA A 451 16.53 -13.98 -19.60
C ALA A 451 17.77 -14.87 -19.70
N ASP A 452 17.82 -15.77 -20.68
CA ASP A 452 18.97 -16.62 -20.98
C ASP A 452 20.22 -15.78 -21.30
N THR A 453 20.08 -14.71 -22.08
CA THR A 453 21.18 -13.80 -22.41
C THR A 453 21.74 -13.12 -21.15
N LEU A 454 20.88 -12.68 -20.23
CA LEU A 454 21.33 -12.09 -18.97
C LEU A 454 22.00 -13.12 -18.05
N ILE A 455 21.43 -14.32 -17.92
CA ILE A 455 21.99 -15.40 -17.09
C ILE A 455 23.37 -15.82 -17.63
N ALA A 456 23.51 -15.96 -18.95
CA ALA A 456 24.79 -16.25 -19.59
C ALA A 456 25.84 -15.16 -19.35
N ALA A 457 25.41 -13.91 -19.17
CA ALA A 457 26.26 -12.79 -18.79
C ALA A 457 26.45 -12.62 -17.27
N GLY A 458 26.03 -13.60 -16.46
CA GLY A 458 26.26 -13.62 -15.02
C GLY A 458 25.15 -13.01 -14.16
N ALA A 459 23.94 -12.77 -14.69
CA ALA A 459 22.81 -12.33 -13.88
C ALA A 459 22.45 -13.39 -12.82
N PRO A 460 22.40 -13.05 -11.53
CA PRO A 460 22.07 -14.02 -10.48
C PRO A 460 20.59 -14.39 -10.52
N VAL A 461 20.30 -15.70 -10.60
CA VAL A 461 18.93 -16.23 -10.56
C VAL A 461 18.29 -16.00 -9.18
N ASP A 462 19.11 -16.07 -8.12
CA ASP A 462 18.71 -15.87 -6.72
C ASP A 462 18.84 -14.42 -6.23
N ALA A 463 18.94 -13.47 -7.16
CA ALA A 463 19.00 -12.05 -6.83
C ALA A 463 17.81 -11.63 -5.94
N VAL A 464 18.08 -10.72 -5.00
CA VAL A 464 17.08 -10.16 -4.10
C VAL A 464 16.68 -8.75 -4.54
N ASP A 465 15.43 -8.38 -4.28
CA ASP A 465 14.99 -7.00 -4.42
C ASP A 465 15.58 -6.11 -3.31
N SER A 466 15.34 -4.79 -3.38
CA SER A 466 15.81 -3.82 -2.39
C SER A 466 15.27 -4.06 -0.98
N GLY A 467 14.21 -4.87 -0.83
CA GLY A 467 13.69 -5.33 0.46
C GLY A 467 14.36 -6.60 0.99
N GLY A 468 15.25 -7.21 0.20
CA GLY A 468 15.88 -8.49 0.53
C GLY A 468 15.00 -9.71 0.18
N THR A 469 14.01 -9.57 -0.71
CA THR A 469 13.14 -10.66 -1.13
C THR A 469 13.71 -11.35 -2.37
N PRO A 470 13.97 -12.67 -2.36
CA PRO A 470 14.42 -13.39 -3.55
C PRO A 470 13.43 -13.27 -4.72
N LEU A 471 13.95 -13.16 -5.96
CA LEU A 471 13.13 -13.06 -7.17
C LEU A 471 12.05 -14.14 -7.24
N LEU A 472 12.43 -15.40 -7.01
CA LEU A 472 11.51 -16.53 -7.04
C LEU A 472 10.43 -16.43 -5.96
N MET A 473 10.76 -15.97 -4.74
CA MET A 473 9.78 -15.77 -3.66
C MET A 473 8.72 -14.75 -4.05
N ARG A 474 9.16 -13.63 -4.63
CA ARG A 474 8.26 -12.57 -5.05
C ARG A 474 7.31 -13.05 -6.15
N ARG A 475 7.83 -13.85 -7.10
CA ARG A 475 7.01 -14.48 -8.15
C ARG A 475 5.99 -15.45 -7.57
N ILE A 476 6.36 -16.30 -6.61
CA ILE A 476 5.41 -17.20 -5.94
C ILE A 476 4.30 -16.39 -5.24
N SER A 477 4.65 -15.30 -4.55
CA SER A 477 3.70 -14.54 -3.73
C SER A 477 2.70 -13.72 -4.56
N TYR A 478 3.16 -13.06 -5.64
CA TYR A 478 2.34 -12.11 -6.40
C TYR A 478 1.93 -12.61 -7.79
N TYR A 479 2.70 -13.54 -8.37
CA TYR A 479 2.56 -14.01 -9.74
C TYR A 479 2.42 -15.53 -9.84
N SER A 480 1.84 -16.20 -8.83
CA SER A 480 1.69 -17.68 -8.79
C SER A 480 0.91 -18.31 -9.94
N GLY A 481 0.18 -17.52 -10.73
CA GLY A 481 -0.46 -18.00 -11.97
C GLY A 481 0.52 -18.14 -13.15
N ASP A 482 1.67 -17.49 -13.08
CA ASP A 482 2.73 -17.51 -14.09
C ASP A 482 3.63 -18.74 -13.87
N LYS A 483 3.05 -19.92 -14.10
CA LYS A 483 3.66 -21.21 -13.78
C LYS A 483 4.96 -21.43 -14.53
N ASP A 484 4.97 -21.03 -15.80
CA ASP A 484 6.11 -21.21 -16.71
C ASP A 484 7.34 -20.47 -16.22
N ASN A 485 7.21 -19.21 -15.79
CA ASN A 485 8.34 -18.45 -15.26
C ASN A 485 8.85 -18.99 -13.93
N LEU A 486 7.97 -19.52 -13.09
CA LEU A 486 8.37 -20.17 -11.83
C LEU A 486 9.20 -21.42 -12.10
N LEU A 487 8.70 -22.32 -12.95
CA LEU A 487 9.41 -23.54 -13.36
C LEU A 487 10.74 -23.21 -14.05
N TYR A 488 10.74 -22.25 -14.98
CA TYR A 488 11.95 -21.79 -15.65
C TYR A 488 13.04 -21.33 -14.68
N LEU A 489 12.71 -20.47 -13.70
CA LEU A 489 13.69 -19.99 -12.73
C LEU A 489 14.27 -21.13 -11.90
N LEU A 490 13.44 -22.09 -11.50
CA LEU A 490 13.88 -23.27 -10.76
C LEU A 490 14.78 -24.19 -11.59
N ASP A 491 14.49 -24.36 -12.88
CA ASP A 491 15.30 -25.14 -13.81
C ASP A 491 16.63 -24.43 -14.17
N LYS A 492 16.67 -23.10 -14.07
CA LYS A 492 17.91 -22.31 -14.15
C LYS A 492 18.72 -22.30 -12.85
N GLY A 493 18.33 -23.10 -11.86
CA GLY A 493 19.12 -23.30 -10.64
C GLY A 493 18.81 -22.32 -9.52
N ALA A 494 17.62 -21.70 -9.49
CA ALA A 494 17.18 -20.94 -8.32
C ALA A 494 17.24 -21.82 -7.07
N ASN A 495 17.83 -21.31 -5.99
CA ASN A 495 17.97 -22.02 -4.73
C ASN A 495 16.58 -22.27 -4.11
N PRO A 496 16.12 -23.53 -3.99
CA PRO A 496 14.80 -23.86 -3.42
C PRO A 496 14.69 -23.50 -1.93
N ASN A 497 15.83 -23.29 -1.25
CA ASN A 497 15.95 -22.86 0.14
C ASN A 497 16.25 -21.37 0.30
N ALA A 498 16.11 -20.55 -0.76
CA ALA A 498 16.28 -19.10 -0.65
C ALA A 498 15.34 -18.51 0.41
N ARG A 499 15.85 -17.54 1.17
CA ARG A 499 15.13 -16.88 2.26
C ARG A 499 15.12 -15.38 2.09
N GLU A 500 14.02 -14.74 2.47
CA GLU A 500 13.98 -13.29 2.62
C GLU A 500 14.61 -12.85 3.95
N LYS A 501 14.74 -11.53 4.16
CA LYS A 501 15.44 -10.95 5.32
C LYS A 501 14.95 -11.44 6.70
N ASN A 502 13.67 -11.79 6.85
CA ASN A 502 13.11 -12.32 8.10
C ASN A 502 13.32 -13.85 8.28
N GLY A 503 13.94 -14.52 7.30
CA GLY A 503 14.19 -15.96 7.29
C GLY A 503 13.10 -16.81 6.61
N ARG A 504 11.97 -16.23 6.18
CA ARG A 504 10.90 -16.96 5.47
C ARG A 504 11.47 -17.56 4.18
N SER A 505 11.16 -18.84 3.92
CA SER A 505 11.65 -19.59 2.74
C SER A 505 10.64 -19.64 1.59
N LEU A 506 11.08 -20.04 0.40
CA LEU A 506 10.20 -20.24 -0.77
C LEU A 506 9.05 -21.20 -0.48
N LEU A 507 9.29 -22.25 0.30
CA LEU A 507 8.28 -23.23 0.63
C LEU A 507 7.17 -22.64 1.52
N HIS A 508 7.48 -21.70 2.43
CA HIS A 508 6.45 -20.96 3.16
C HIS A 508 5.56 -20.15 2.21
N ALA A 509 6.14 -19.49 1.20
CA ALA A 509 5.37 -18.73 0.22
C ALA A 509 4.46 -19.62 -0.64
N ALA A 510 4.93 -20.83 -1.00
CA ALA A 510 4.12 -21.83 -1.70
C ALA A 510 3.00 -22.38 -0.81
N MET A 511 3.25 -22.60 0.47
CA MET A 511 2.32 -23.21 1.43
C MET A 511 1.34 -22.21 2.07
N GLN A 512 1.50 -20.91 1.83
CA GLN A 512 0.66 -19.88 2.44
C GLN A 512 -0.81 -19.93 2.00
N SER A 513 -1.10 -20.32 0.75
CA SER A 513 -2.46 -20.30 0.22
C SER A 513 -2.70 -21.39 -0.82
N PRO A 514 -3.96 -21.82 -1.05
CA PRO A 514 -4.29 -22.79 -2.09
C PRO A 514 -3.81 -22.37 -3.49
N LYS A 515 -3.76 -21.05 -3.77
CA LYS A 515 -3.35 -20.52 -5.07
C LYS A 515 -1.88 -20.83 -5.39
N ASN A 516 -1.01 -20.83 -4.38
CA ASN A 516 0.44 -20.98 -4.56
C ASN A 516 0.89 -22.44 -4.38
N PHE A 517 0.03 -23.27 -3.79
CA PHE A 517 0.36 -24.61 -3.30
C PHE A 517 0.90 -25.57 -4.36
N TRP A 518 0.41 -25.47 -5.60
CA TRP A 518 0.83 -26.34 -6.70
C TRP A 518 2.36 -26.38 -6.92
N TYR A 519 3.07 -25.36 -6.45
CA TYR A 519 4.52 -25.23 -6.59
C TYR A 519 5.33 -25.92 -5.47
N ALA A 520 4.68 -26.31 -4.37
CA ALA A 520 5.35 -26.92 -3.21
C ALA A 520 6.07 -28.23 -3.59
N GLU A 521 5.42 -29.11 -4.34
CA GLU A 521 6.01 -30.36 -4.86
C GLU A 521 7.27 -30.10 -5.68
N LYS A 522 7.27 -29.04 -6.50
CA LYS A 522 8.42 -28.68 -7.34
C LYS A 522 9.61 -28.20 -6.50
N LEU A 523 9.34 -27.43 -5.45
CA LEU A 523 10.37 -26.99 -4.51
C LEU A 523 10.97 -28.17 -3.73
N LEU A 524 10.13 -29.08 -3.21
CA LEU A 524 10.58 -30.28 -2.49
C LEU A 524 11.41 -31.20 -3.40
N ALA A 525 10.98 -31.41 -4.64
CA ALA A 525 11.73 -32.20 -5.63
C ALA A 525 13.13 -31.63 -5.95
N LYS A 526 13.36 -30.33 -5.67
CA LYS A 526 14.68 -29.68 -5.80
C LYS A 526 15.43 -29.59 -4.47
N GLY A 527 14.89 -30.14 -3.38
CA GLY A 527 15.54 -30.17 -2.07
C GLY A 527 15.17 -29.02 -1.13
N ALA A 528 13.99 -28.40 -1.29
CA ALA A 528 13.47 -27.48 -0.28
C ALA A 528 13.26 -28.21 1.06
N ASP A 529 13.64 -27.54 2.15
CA ASP A 529 13.47 -28.05 3.52
C ASP A 529 12.01 -27.88 3.98
N ILE A 530 11.28 -29.00 4.11
CA ILE A 530 9.91 -29.06 4.61
C ILE A 530 9.77 -28.55 6.05
N ASN A 531 10.87 -28.56 6.81
CA ASN A 531 10.95 -28.14 8.21
C ASN A 531 11.64 -26.79 8.39
N ALA A 532 11.85 -26.04 7.30
CA ALA A 532 12.42 -24.71 7.36
C ALA A 532 11.64 -23.85 8.37
N ALA A 533 12.31 -23.31 9.38
CA ALA A 533 11.67 -22.44 10.37
C ALA A 533 12.15 -20.99 10.25
N TYR A 534 11.28 -20.01 10.55
CA TYR A 534 11.65 -18.60 10.68
C TYR A 534 10.83 -17.88 11.74
N VAL A 535 11.33 -16.76 12.26
CA VAL A 535 10.59 -15.97 13.25
C VAL A 535 9.55 -15.13 12.52
N ARG A 536 8.28 -15.53 12.62
CA ARG A 536 7.16 -14.79 12.02
C ARG A 536 6.79 -13.55 12.81
N MET A 537 6.81 -13.65 14.13
CA MET A 537 6.46 -12.55 15.03
C MET A 537 7.13 -12.73 16.40
N VAL A 538 7.32 -11.62 17.12
CA VAL A 538 7.80 -11.60 18.51
C VAL A 538 6.71 -11.01 19.39
N TYR A 539 6.31 -11.73 20.43
CA TYR A 539 5.33 -11.32 21.44
C TYR A 539 6.04 -11.18 22.79
N GLY A 540 6.29 -9.95 23.22
CA GLY A 540 7.10 -9.69 24.41
C GLY A 540 8.49 -10.31 24.28
N ASN A 541 8.82 -11.27 25.15
CA ASN A 541 10.09 -12.02 25.12
C ASN A 541 10.02 -13.37 24.38
N ARG A 542 8.88 -13.72 23.75
CA ARG A 542 8.68 -14.99 23.03
C ARG A 542 8.72 -14.78 21.52
N ALA A 543 9.51 -15.57 20.82
CA ALA A 543 9.51 -15.62 19.36
C ALA A 543 8.58 -16.76 18.90
N MET A 544 7.78 -16.51 17.86
CA MET A 544 6.99 -17.53 17.18
C MET A 544 7.71 -17.98 15.91
N TRP A 545 8.14 -19.25 15.92
CA TRP A 545 8.80 -19.90 14.81
C TRP A 545 7.77 -20.57 13.92
N GLU A 546 7.60 -20.07 12.71
CA GLU A 546 6.69 -20.61 11.71
C GLU A 546 7.42 -21.64 10.85
N THR A 547 6.76 -22.75 10.53
CA THR A 547 7.18 -23.77 9.55
C THR A 547 6.13 -23.88 8.43
N PRO A 548 6.44 -24.52 7.29
CA PRO A 548 5.44 -24.76 6.24
C PRO A 548 4.19 -25.49 6.73
N LEU A 549 4.33 -26.43 7.67
CA LEU A 549 3.20 -27.11 8.31
C LEU A 549 2.36 -26.17 9.18
N LEU A 550 2.99 -25.35 10.03
CA LEU A 550 2.27 -24.40 10.87
C LEU A 550 1.58 -23.31 10.03
N GLU A 551 2.22 -22.82 8.96
CA GLU A 551 1.59 -21.90 8.00
C GLU A 551 0.33 -22.53 7.38
N ALA A 552 0.37 -23.81 7.00
CA ALA A 552 -0.80 -24.53 6.48
C ALA A 552 -1.92 -24.69 7.53
N LEU A 553 -1.56 -25.02 8.78
CA LEU A 553 -2.50 -25.15 9.91
C LEU A 553 -3.13 -23.82 10.36
N ARG A 554 -2.57 -22.68 9.97
CA ARG A 554 -3.12 -21.35 10.26
C ARG A 554 -4.26 -20.93 9.33
N GLU A 555 -4.54 -21.67 8.25
CA GLU A 555 -5.68 -21.35 7.38
C GLU A 555 -6.98 -21.32 8.20
N SER A 556 -7.64 -20.16 8.19
CA SER A 556 -8.89 -19.97 8.94
C SER A 556 -9.98 -20.91 8.45
N LEU A 557 -10.77 -21.45 9.38
CA LEU A 557 -12.03 -22.10 9.06
C LEU A 557 -12.89 -21.12 8.25
N ARG A 558 -13.28 -21.51 7.04
CA ARG A 558 -14.09 -20.65 6.17
C ARG A 558 -15.57 -20.78 6.56
N GLY A 559 -16.22 -19.65 6.78
CA GLY A 559 -17.64 -19.56 7.10
C GLY A 559 -17.94 -19.54 8.60
N GLU A 560 -19.21 -19.28 8.93
CA GLU A 560 -19.69 -19.37 10.31
C GLU A 560 -19.81 -20.83 10.75
N LEU A 561 -19.62 -21.10 12.04
CA LEU A 561 -19.90 -22.42 12.60
C LEU A 561 -21.37 -22.78 12.36
N ALA A 562 -21.61 -23.96 11.77
CA ALA A 562 -22.96 -24.45 11.45
C ALA A 562 -23.13 -25.96 11.77
N PRO A 563 -24.34 -26.39 12.16
CA PRO A 563 -24.70 -27.79 12.35
C PRO A 563 -24.39 -28.65 11.13
N GLY A 564 -23.95 -29.89 11.35
CA GLY A 564 -23.73 -30.88 10.28
C GLY A 564 -22.54 -30.60 9.34
N VAL A 565 -21.91 -29.43 9.42
CA VAL A 565 -20.75 -29.10 8.58
C VAL A 565 -19.48 -29.80 9.08
N ALA A 566 -18.78 -30.47 8.17
CA ALA A 566 -17.41 -30.94 8.38
C ALA A 566 -16.43 -29.86 7.91
N TYR A 567 -15.49 -29.49 8.77
CA TYR A 567 -14.43 -28.54 8.41
C TYR A 567 -13.27 -29.33 7.83
N PRO A 568 -12.98 -29.18 6.53
CA PRO A 568 -11.94 -29.96 5.88
C PRO A 568 -10.57 -29.51 6.39
N ILE A 569 -9.68 -30.48 6.56
CA ILE A 569 -8.26 -30.22 6.77
C ILE A 569 -7.70 -29.67 5.45
N PRO A 570 -6.97 -28.54 5.46
CA PRO A 570 -6.35 -28.04 4.25
C PRO A 570 -5.43 -29.10 3.63
N GLU A 571 -5.53 -29.33 2.33
CA GLU A 571 -4.71 -30.30 1.58
C GLU A 571 -3.20 -30.14 1.86
N ARG A 572 -2.78 -28.88 2.08
CA ARG A 572 -1.41 -28.49 2.40
C ARG A 572 -0.90 -29.09 3.72
N VAL A 573 -1.78 -29.33 4.69
CA VAL A 573 -1.42 -29.99 5.97
C VAL A 573 -1.09 -31.45 5.71
N SER A 574 -1.99 -32.18 5.04
CA SER A 574 -1.78 -33.59 4.67
C SER A 574 -0.53 -33.76 3.81
N PHE A 575 -0.33 -32.84 2.86
CA PHE A 575 0.85 -32.80 2.01
C PHE A 575 2.14 -32.64 2.82
N ALA A 576 2.18 -31.69 3.77
CA ALA A 576 3.36 -31.44 4.57
C ALA A 576 3.73 -32.68 5.41
N LEU A 577 2.73 -33.30 6.05
CA LEU A 577 2.94 -34.53 6.84
C LEU A 577 3.42 -35.70 5.97
N ALA A 578 2.85 -35.89 4.78
CA ALA A 578 3.28 -36.92 3.85
C ALA A 578 4.74 -36.75 3.38
N HIS A 579 5.27 -35.52 3.44
CA HIS A 579 6.65 -35.19 3.09
C HIS A 579 7.59 -35.07 4.31
N GLY A 580 7.17 -35.55 5.48
CA GLY A 580 8.03 -35.59 6.68
C GLY A 580 8.14 -34.26 7.42
N ALA A 581 7.13 -33.39 7.32
CA ALA A 581 7.03 -32.26 8.22
C ALA A 581 6.95 -32.75 9.68
N ASP A 582 7.80 -32.22 10.54
CA ASP A 582 7.84 -32.52 11.97
C ASP A 582 7.09 -31.40 12.74
N PRO A 583 5.92 -31.71 13.33
CA PRO A 583 5.16 -30.79 14.17
C PRO A 583 5.96 -30.18 15.32
N ALA A 584 7.04 -30.81 15.80
CA ALA A 584 7.83 -30.35 16.93
C ALA A 584 8.80 -29.19 16.61
N VAL A 585 9.05 -28.86 15.33
CA VAL A 585 10.14 -27.94 14.92
C VAL A 585 9.85 -26.45 15.17
N GLY A 586 8.59 -26.04 15.01
CA GLY A 586 8.17 -24.63 15.07
C GLY A 586 7.71 -24.19 16.46
N GLY A 587 6.74 -23.27 16.49
CA GLY A 587 6.02 -22.87 17.69
C GLY A 587 6.71 -21.76 18.49
N TYR A 588 6.16 -21.51 19.68
CA TYR A 588 6.64 -20.45 20.57
C TYR A 588 7.85 -20.92 21.38
N GLY A 589 8.89 -20.10 21.44
CA GLY A 589 10.07 -20.31 22.29
C GLY A 589 10.52 -19.01 22.97
N ALA A 590 11.28 -19.13 24.05
CA ALA A 590 11.89 -17.99 24.71
C ALA A 590 13.01 -17.40 23.83
N GLY A 591 12.88 -16.16 23.37
CA GLY A 591 13.92 -15.45 22.58
C GLY A 591 14.68 -16.33 21.56
N LYS A 592 16.03 -16.31 21.64
CA LYS A 592 16.94 -17.11 20.80
C LYS A 592 17.09 -18.57 21.26
N ALA A 593 16.33 -19.04 22.24
CA ALA A 593 16.47 -20.40 22.75
C ALA A 593 16.04 -21.45 21.70
N LEU A 594 16.69 -22.62 21.78
CA LEU A 594 16.38 -23.78 20.95
C LEU A 594 15.11 -24.51 21.41
N GLU A 595 14.64 -24.27 22.64
CA GLU A 595 13.42 -24.89 23.16
C GLU A 595 12.18 -24.20 22.59
N ARG A 596 11.63 -24.79 21.53
CA ARG A 596 10.41 -24.31 20.86
C ARG A 596 9.27 -25.28 21.10
N ASN A 597 8.11 -24.76 21.48
CA ASN A 597 6.95 -25.62 21.73
C ASN A 597 6.13 -25.87 20.46
N GLY A 598 6.76 -26.51 19.47
CA GLY A 598 6.19 -26.72 18.14
C GLY A 598 4.96 -27.62 18.16
N LEU A 599 5.07 -28.78 18.82
CA LEU A 599 3.97 -29.74 18.89
C LEU A 599 2.75 -29.13 19.59
N ASN A 600 2.98 -28.36 20.66
CA ASN A 600 1.90 -27.65 21.35
C ASN A 600 1.19 -26.64 20.45
N GLU A 601 1.93 -25.85 19.68
CA GLU A 601 1.33 -24.94 18.70
C GLU A 601 0.57 -25.71 17.62
N ALA A 602 1.17 -26.75 17.03
CA ALA A 602 0.55 -27.57 15.99
C ALA A 602 -0.78 -28.19 16.47
N LEU A 603 -0.79 -28.78 17.66
CA LEU A 603 -1.99 -29.36 18.28
C LEU A 603 -3.04 -28.29 18.57
N GLY A 604 -2.65 -27.12 19.07
CA GLY A 604 -3.58 -26.02 19.32
C GLY A 604 -4.21 -25.47 18.04
N LEU A 605 -3.43 -25.33 16.98
CA LEU A 605 -3.96 -24.94 15.67
C LEU A 605 -4.89 -26.01 15.10
N ALA A 606 -4.52 -27.29 15.23
CA ALA A 606 -5.27 -28.44 14.74
C ALA A 606 -6.60 -28.67 15.46
N ALA A 607 -6.65 -28.41 16.78
CA ALA A 607 -7.84 -28.56 17.61
C ALA A 607 -9.06 -27.82 17.03
N ARG A 608 -8.83 -26.68 16.37
CA ARG A 608 -9.87 -25.84 15.77
C ARG A 608 -10.63 -26.55 14.63
N TYR A 609 -10.01 -27.50 13.94
CA TYR A 609 -10.67 -28.26 12.88
C TYR A 609 -11.65 -29.31 13.41
N MET A 610 -11.59 -29.65 14.71
CA MET A 610 -12.45 -30.67 15.34
C MET A 610 -12.34 -32.03 14.65
N GLN A 611 -11.12 -32.39 14.24
CA GLN A 611 -10.79 -33.64 13.55
C GLN A 611 -9.87 -34.48 14.43
N PRO A 612 -10.38 -35.48 15.16
CA PRO A 612 -9.58 -36.31 16.07
C PRO A 612 -8.40 -37.00 15.36
N ALA A 613 -8.60 -37.45 14.12
CA ALA A 613 -7.57 -38.10 13.33
C ALA A 613 -6.38 -37.17 13.01
N LEU A 614 -6.58 -35.86 12.89
CA LEU A 614 -5.49 -34.91 12.67
C LEU A 614 -4.60 -34.80 13.92
N VAL A 615 -5.19 -34.85 15.11
CA VAL A 615 -4.44 -34.86 16.37
C VAL A 615 -3.55 -36.11 16.45
N ASP A 616 -4.11 -37.27 16.13
CA ASP A 616 -3.35 -38.53 16.09
C ASP A 616 -2.20 -38.46 15.07
N GLN A 617 -2.46 -37.95 13.86
CA GLN A 617 -1.43 -37.78 12.81
C GLN A 617 -0.29 -36.86 13.25
N LEU A 618 -0.61 -35.72 13.87
CA LEU A 618 0.41 -34.78 14.35
C LEU A 618 1.23 -35.37 15.50
N ALA A 619 0.57 -36.03 16.46
CA ALA A 619 1.27 -36.66 17.58
C ALA A 619 2.20 -37.79 17.12
N GLN A 620 1.79 -38.57 16.11
CA GLN A 620 2.60 -39.65 15.55
C GLN A 620 3.76 -39.14 14.68
N ALA A 621 3.56 -38.06 13.92
CA ALA A 621 4.59 -37.48 13.07
C ALA A 621 5.63 -36.65 13.84
N ALA A 622 5.33 -36.27 15.08
CA ALA A 622 6.20 -35.42 15.88
C ALA A 622 7.49 -36.12 16.30
N GLY A 623 8.60 -35.43 16.09
CA GLY A 623 9.84 -35.73 16.79
C GLY A 623 9.71 -35.49 18.30
N LYS A 624 10.82 -35.70 19.03
CA LYS A 624 10.85 -35.46 20.48
C LYS A 624 10.47 -33.99 20.77
N PRO A 625 9.44 -33.73 21.60
CA PRO A 625 9.07 -32.36 21.97
C PRO A 625 10.27 -31.63 22.58
N GLN A 626 10.52 -30.40 22.12
CA GLN A 626 11.63 -29.56 22.62
C GLN A 626 11.24 -28.77 23.88
N ALA A 627 9.96 -28.77 24.23
CA ALA A 627 9.41 -28.23 25.48
C ALA A 627 8.20 -29.09 25.91
N PRO A 628 7.84 -29.10 27.21
CA PRO A 628 6.63 -29.78 27.68
C PRO A 628 5.37 -29.24 27.01
N LEU A 629 4.41 -30.13 26.72
CA LEU A 629 3.07 -29.72 26.32
C LEU A 629 2.39 -28.95 27.47
N THR A 630 1.54 -28.01 27.10
CA THR A 630 0.74 -27.21 28.04
C THR A 630 -0.74 -27.43 27.74
N PRO A 631 -1.67 -26.99 28.62
CA PRO A 631 -3.11 -27.07 28.36
C PRO A 631 -3.60 -26.24 27.16
N GLU A 632 -2.68 -25.53 26.51
CA GLU A 632 -2.98 -24.58 25.45
C GLU A 632 -3.85 -25.14 24.31
N PRO A 633 -3.60 -26.35 23.79
CA PRO A 633 -4.43 -26.97 22.77
C PRO A 633 -5.87 -27.24 23.22
N LEU A 634 -6.06 -27.68 24.47
CA LEU A 634 -7.38 -27.93 25.04
C LEU A 634 -8.17 -26.63 25.16
N SER A 635 -7.57 -25.53 25.63
CA SER A 635 -8.29 -24.25 25.67
C SER A 635 -8.62 -23.72 24.27
N SER A 636 -7.78 -23.99 23.26
CA SER A 636 -8.13 -23.65 21.88
C SER A 636 -9.36 -24.42 21.40
N LEU A 637 -9.51 -25.69 21.78
CA LEU A 637 -10.68 -26.51 21.49
C LEU A 637 -11.93 -26.00 22.24
N LEU A 638 -11.77 -25.66 23.52
CA LEU A 638 -12.85 -25.14 24.37
C LEU A 638 -13.36 -23.79 23.90
N GLY A 639 -12.50 -22.95 23.31
CA GLY A 639 -12.93 -21.73 22.63
C GLY A 639 -13.89 -21.99 21.47
N VAL A 640 -13.66 -23.07 20.69
CA VAL A 640 -14.59 -23.50 19.64
C VAL A 640 -15.88 -24.05 20.24
N TRP A 641 -15.78 -24.82 21.33
CA TRP A 641 -16.95 -25.31 22.05
C TRP A 641 -17.86 -24.18 22.51
N ASN A 642 -17.31 -23.13 23.14
CA ASN A 642 -18.07 -21.97 23.60
C ASN A 642 -18.83 -21.31 22.43
N GLN A 643 -18.18 -21.19 21.26
CA GLN A 643 -18.82 -20.64 20.06
C GLN A 643 -19.95 -21.52 19.51
N VAL A 644 -19.88 -22.84 19.71
CA VAL A 644 -20.96 -23.79 19.37
C VAL A 644 -22.14 -23.60 20.31
N GLU A 645 -21.91 -23.54 21.63
CA GLU A 645 -23.00 -23.42 22.62
C GLU A 645 -23.75 -22.10 22.50
N ILE A 646 -23.04 -20.97 22.39
CA ILE A 646 -23.68 -19.64 22.17
C ILE A 646 -24.62 -19.68 20.95
N ARG A 647 -24.21 -20.35 19.87
CA ARG A 647 -25.04 -20.44 18.65
C ARG A 647 -26.21 -21.41 18.81
N ALA A 648 -26.01 -22.51 19.54
CA ALA A 648 -27.06 -23.47 19.83
C ALA A 648 -28.19 -22.82 20.65
N GLU A 649 -27.81 -21.99 21.62
CA GLU A 649 -28.72 -21.23 22.48
C GLU A 649 -29.46 -20.14 21.71
N VAL A 650 -28.75 -19.23 21.04
CA VAL A 650 -29.36 -18.11 20.27
C VAL A 650 -30.35 -18.61 19.22
N LYS A 651 -30.07 -19.75 18.57
CA LYS A 651 -30.94 -20.30 17.51
C LYS A 651 -31.99 -21.28 18.02
N GLN A 652 -32.08 -21.54 19.32
CA GLN A 652 -33.01 -22.50 19.95
C GLN A 652 -33.03 -23.88 19.27
N ASN A 653 -31.87 -24.35 18.80
CA ASN A 653 -31.76 -25.54 17.94
C ASN A 653 -30.71 -26.53 18.48
N GLY A 654 -30.68 -26.72 19.80
CA GLY A 654 -29.70 -27.52 20.54
C GLY A 654 -29.33 -28.87 19.93
N PRO A 655 -30.29 -29.77 19.61
CA PRO A 655 -30.00 -31.12 19.12
C PRO A 655 -29.24 -31.16 17.79
N GLN A 656 -29.39 -30.15 16.93
CA GLN A 656 -28.70 -30.13 15.64
C GLN A 656 -27.16 -30.00 15.79
N TRP A 657 -26.69 -29.54 16.95
CA TRP A 657 -25.27 -29.33 17.24
C TRP A 657 -24.58 -30.57 17.85
N ASP A 658 -25.32 -31.64 18.15
CA ASP A 658 -24.77 -32.84 18.83
C ASP A 658 -23.65 -33.52 18.04
N GLY A 659 -23.72 -33.49 16.70
CA GLY A 659 -22.65 -34.00 15.85
C GLY A 659 -21.36 -33.19 15.93
N LEU A 660 -21.43 -31.88 16.23
CA LEU A 660 -20.25 -31.05 16.50
C LEU A 660 -19.73 -31.26 17.92
N ARG A 661 -20.62 -31.32 18.93
CA ARG A 661 -20.25 -31.65 20.31
C ARG A 661 -19.51 -32.98 20.38
N THR A 662 -20.02 -34.01 19.70
CA THR A 662 -19.38 -35.33 19.64
C THR A 662 -17.96 -35.26 19.07
N ARG A 663 -17.76 -34.51 17.98
CA ARG A 663 -16.42 -34.30 17.39
C ARG A 663 -15.48 -33.51 18.30
N LEU A 664 -15.99 -32.50 18.99
CA LEU A 664 -15.23 -31.75 19.99
C LEU A 664 -14.79 -32.69 21.12
N ARG A 665 -15.68 -33.51 21.69
CA ARG A 665 -15.33 -34.51 22.72
C ARG A 665 -14.26 -35.48 22.24
N ALA A 666 -14.45 -36.05 21.04
CA ALA A 666 -13.47 -36.96 20.47
C ALA A 666 -12.12 -36.30 20.25
N THR A 667 -12.10 -35.02 19.82
CA THR A 667 -10.85 -34.26 19.63
C THR A 667 -10.15 -34.01 20.96
N ALA A 668 -10.91 -33.67 22.01
CA ALA A 668 -10.38 -33.50 23.37
C ALA A 668 -9.73 -34.79 23.89
N ALA A 669 -10.39 -35.93 23.73
CA ALA A 669 -9.84 -37.23 24.12
C ALA A 669 -8.51 -37.54 23.40
N ARG A 670 -8.40 -37.19 22.11
CA ARG A 670 -7.14 -37.36 21.36
C ARG A 670 -6.04 -36.40 21.80
N LEU A 671 -6.38 -35.17 22.19
CA LEU A 671 -5.40 -34.25 22.76
C LEU A 671 -4.83 -34.79 24.07
N LEU A 672 -5.68 -35.30 24.96
CA LEU A 672 -5.25 -35.95 26.21
C LEU A 672 -4.38 -37.18 25.93
N ALA A 673 -4.77 -38.03 24.99
CA ALA A 673 -3.99 -39.19 24.58
C ALA A 673 -2.61 -38.81 23.98
N ALA A 674 -2.52 -37.64 23.32
CA ALA A 674 -1.27 -37.07 22.83
C ALA A 674 -0.39 -36.45 23.93
N GLY A 675 -0.81 -36.53 25.20
CA GLY A 675 -0.05 -36.02 26.34
C GLY A 675 -0.27 -34.54 26.65
N VAL A 676 -1.29 -33.90 26.06
CA VAL A 676 -1.68 -32.54 26.43
C VAL A 676 -2.24 -32.58 27.86
N PRO A 677 -1.64 -31.85 28.82
CA PRO A 677 -2.09 -31.92 30.20
C PRO A 677 -3.37 -31.10 30.41
N LEU A 678 -4.19 -31.51 31.39
CA LEU A 678 -5.38 -30.77 31.83
C LEU A 678 -5.04 -29.48 32.60
N ALA A 679 -3.83 -29.41 33.17
CA ALA A 679 -3.28 -28.26 33.88
C ALA A 679 -1.74 -28.31 33.85
N VAL A 680 -1.05 -27.17 33.96
CA VAL A 680 0.41 -27.16 34.16
C VAL A 680 0.71 -27.51 35.64
N ALA A 681 1.80 -28.23 35.90
CA ALA A 681 2.27 -28.45 37.27
C ALA A 681 2.60 -27.09 37.92
N SER A 682 1.94 -26.77 39.04
CA SER A 682 2.04 -25.47 39.69
C SER A 682 3.47 -25.14 40.12
N ASP A 683 3.96 -23.97 39.74
CA ASP A 683 4.93 -23.27 40.58
C ASP A 683 4.26 -22.95 41.93
N ALA A 684 5.04 -22.84 42.99
CA ALA A 684 4.55 -22.73 44.38
C ALA A 684 3.61 -21.52 44.65
N THR A 685 3.33 -20.68 43.66
CA THR A 685 2.48 -19.49 43.74
C THR A 685 1.00 -19.78 43.41
N GLY A 686 0.68 -20.88 42.71
CA GLY A 686 -0.69 -21.21 42.30
C GLY A 686 -1.29 -20.30 41.22
N VAL A 687 -0.48 -19.46 40.57
CA VAL A 687 -0.89 -18.57 39.47
C VAL A 687 -0.09 -18.93 38.22
N LEU A 688 -0.56 -19.92 37.47
CA LEU A 688 0.01 -20.22 36.16
C LEU A 688 -0.65 -19.32 35.11
N ALA A 689 0.17 -18.47 34.48
CA ALA A 689 -0.21 -17.73 33.29
C ALA A 689 -0.20 -18.68 32.09
N ASN A 690 -1.26 -19.48 31.93
CA ASN A 690 -1.99 -19.70 30.69
C ASN A 690 -2.64 -21.09 30.62
N ARG A 691 -3.98 -21.05 30.51
CA ARG A 691 -4.91 -21.99 29.86
C ARG A 691 -5.58 -23.01 30.80
N ILE A 692 -6.84 -22.66 31.09
CA ILE A 692 -7.98 -23.34 31.74
C ILE A 692 -7.82 -24.82 32.06
N ALA A 693 -7.95 -25.15 33.35
CA ALA A 693 -8.62 -26.37 33.79
C ALA A 693 -10.11 -26.29 33.41
N PRO A 694 -10.66 -27.22 32.62
CA PRO A 694 -11.99 -27.07 32.02
C PRO A 694 -13.18 -26.86 32.97
N LEU A 695 -12.95 -26.98 34.26
CA LEU A 695 -13.95 -27.07 35.30
C LEU A 695 -14.64 -25.74 35.62
N SER A 696 -14.10 -24.61 35.14
CA SER A 696 -14.78 -23.31 35.17
C SER A 696 -15.91 -23.16 34.14
N LEU A 697 -16.14 -24.17 33.27
CA LEU A 697 -17.04 -24.08 32.13
C LEU A 697 -18.38 -24.79 32.42
N PRO A 698 -19.45 -24.05 32.79
CA PRO A 698 -20.72 -24.64 33.25
C PRO A 698 -21.50 -25.36 32.15
N TRP A 699 -21.26 -24.98 30.90
CA TRP A 699 -21.87 -25.58 29.71
C TRP A 699 -21.22 -26.90 29.29
N LEU A 700 -20.12 -27.33 29.92
CA LEU A 700 -19.56 -28.65 29.65
C LEU A 700 -20.56 -29.74 30.05
N PRO A 701 -20.72 -30.78 29.21
CA PRO A 701 -21.49 -31.95 29.59
C PRO A 701 -20.98 -32.59 30.89
N ASP A 702 -21.90 -32.99 31.75
CA ASP A 702 -21.60 -33.51 33.10
C ASP A 702 -20.71 -34.77 33.08
N ASP A 703 -20.87 -35.61 32.07
CA ASP A 703 -20.04 -36.80 31.83
C ASP A 703 -18.58 -36.42 31.56
N LEU A 704 -18.34 -35.54 30.58
CA LEU A 704 -17.00 -35.05 30.26
C LEU A 704 -16.37 -34.28 31.43
N TYR A 705 -17.18 -33.51 32.15
CA TYR A 705 -16.76 -32.77 33.33
C TYR A 705 -16.22 -33.71 34.42
N LEU A 706 -16.95 -34.79 34.70
CA LEU A 706 -16.55 -35.81 35.65
C LEU A 706 -15.31 -36.60 35.18
N GLU A 707 -15.24 -36.98 33.91
CA GLU A 707 -14.07 -37.65 33.33
C GLU A 707 -12.80 -36.81 33.52
N TRP A 708 -12.88 -35.49 33.31
CA TRP A 708 -11.76 -34.59 33.49
C TRP A 708 -11.35 -34.43 34.95
N LEU A 709 -12.30 -34.40 35.90
CA LEU A 709 -12.00 -34.45 37.34
C LEU A 709 -11.28 -35.75 37.72
N GLN A 710 -11.77 -36.89 37.22
CA GLN A 710 -11.17 -38.21 37.47
C GLN A 710 -9.77 -38.33 36.87
N ALA A 711 -9.52 -37.66 35.74
CA ALA A 711 -8.21 -37.55 35.11
C ALA A 711 -7.27 -36.53 35.79
N GLY A 712 -7.69 -35.90 36.90
CA GLY A 712 -6.86 -35.02 37.71
C GLY A 712 -6.89 -33.54 37.32
N ALA A 713 -7.93 -33.08 36.63
CA ALA A 713 -8.14 -31.65 36.40
C ALA A 713 -8.27 -30.89 37.72
N ASP A 714 -7.70 -29.68 37.76
CA ASP A 714 -7.63 -28.87 38.97
C ASP A 714 -8.89 -28.03 39.16
N ALA A 715 -9.75 -28.47 40.05
CA ALA A 715 -11.01 -27.81 40.40
C ALA A 715 -10.85 -26.45 41.11
N SER A 716 -9.63 -26.08 41.51
CA SER A 716 -9.31 -24.78 42.11
C SER A 716 -8.71 -23.75 41.15
N ASP A 717 -8.52 -24.11 39.87
CA ASP A 717 -7.95 -23.20 38.87
C ASP A 717 -8.90 -22.01 38.62
N ARG A 718 -8.31 -20.82 38.59
CA ARG A 718 -8.98 -19.52 38.49
C ARG A 718 -8.52 -18.72 37.26
N THR A 719 -7.97 -19.38 36.24
CA THR A 719 -7.26 -18.71 35.15
C THR A 719 -7.94 -18.86 33.78
N ASP A 720 -8.74 -17.86 33.37
CA ASP A 720 -8.78 -17.26 32.02
C ASP A 720 -9.82 -16.11 31.94
N GLN A 721 -9.35 -14.86 31.93
CA GLN A 721 -10.23 -13.68 31.75
C GLN A 721 -10.72 -13.50 30.30
N SER A 722 -10.18 -14.26 29.34
CA SER A 722 -10.49 -14.15 27.92
C SER A 722 -11.69 -15.01 27.48
N ILE A 723 -12.05 -16.04 28.25
CA ILE A 723 -13.29 -16.78 28.04
C ILE A 723 -14.44 -16.01 28.67
N ARG A 724 -15.26 -15.40 27.82
CA ARG A 724 -16.54 -14.83 28.21
C ARG A 724 -17.56 -15.95 28.36
N ILE A 725 -18.04 -16.12 29.59
CA ILE A 725 -19.16 -17.01 29.91
C ILE A 725 -20.39 -16.10 30.08
N GLU A 726 -21.37 -16.25 29.18
CA GLU A 726 -22.61 -15.48 29.25
C GLU A 726 -23.35 -15.79 30.57
N GLY A 727 -23.79 -14.74 31.27
CA GLY A 727 -24.46 -14.87 32.58
C GLY A 727 -23.55 -15.05 33.80
N VAL A 728 -22.22 -15.11 33.64
CA VAL A 728 -21.27 -15.17 34.76
C VAL A 728 -20.65 -13.79 34.98
N THR A 729 -20.96 -13.17 36.13
CA THR A 729 -20.47 -11.84 36.49
C THR A 729 -18.99 -11.82 36.87
N ASP A 730 -18.47 -12.94 37.39
CA ASP A 730 -17.10 -13.06 37.96
C ASP A 730 -16.39 -14.29 37.39
N ALA A 731 -15.96 -14.21 36.12
CA ALA A 731 -15.38 -15.35 35.41
C ALA A 731 -14.03 -15.85 36.00
N ASP A 732 -13.41 -15.07 36.89
CA ASP A 732 -12.16 -15.40 37.58
C ASP A 732 -12.38 -15.95 39.01
N ALA A 733 -13.63 -16.13 39.44
CA ALA A 733 -14.00 -16.76 40.70
C ALA A 733 -13.76 -18.29 40.68
N LEU A 734 -13.76 -18.90 41.87
CA LEU A 734 -13.64 -20.35 42.01
C LEU A 734 -14.72 -21.10 41.18
N PRO A 735 -14.38 -22.17 40.43
CA PRO A 735 -15.37 -22.96 39.69
C PRO A 735 -16.60 -23.38 40.50
N LEU A 736 -16.39 -23.74 41.77
CA LEU A 736 -17.46 -24.09 42.70
C LEU A 736 -18.47 -22.94 42.89
N VAL A 737 -17.99 -21.70 43.03
CA VAL A 737 -18.85 -20.51 43.17
C VAL A 737 -19.61 -20.23 41.88
N ILE A 738 -18.97 -20.41 40.72
CA ILE A 738 -19.62 -20.26 39.42
C ILE A 738 -20.79 -21.25 39.30
N MET A 739 -20.58 -22.54 39.61
CA MET A 739 -21.63 -23.56 39.54
C MET A 739 -22.77 -23.30 40.52
N LEU A 740 -22.46 -22.83 41.74
CA LEU A 740 -23.46 -22.47 42.73
C LEU A 740 -24.36 -21.31 42.28
N ARG A 741 -23.78 -20.26 41.69
CA ARG A 741 -24.56 -19.11 41.16
C ARG A 741 -25.47 -19.50 40.01
N LEU A 742 -25.03 -20.44 39.19
CA LEU A 742 -25.78 -20.94 38.03
C LEU A 742 -26.78 -22.05 38.38
N GLY A 743 -26.85 -22.48 39.66
CA GLY A 743 -27.74 -23.57 40.09
C GLY A 743 -27.34 -24.96 39.57
N GLN A 744 -26.07 -25.16 39.19
CA GLN A 744 -25.56 -26.40 38.61
C GLN A 744 -25.22 -27.44 39.70
N GLU A 745 -26.23 -27.91 40.44
CA GLU A 745 -26.04 -28.74 41.65
C GLU A 745 -25.23 -30.03 41.42
N ALA A 746 -25.37 -30.67 40.24
CA ALA A 746 -24.61 -31.86 39.88
C ALA A 746 -23.10 -31.58 39.82
N LYS A 747 -22.70 -30.50 39.15
CA LYS A 747 -21.29 -30.08 39.07
C LYS A 747 -20.76 -29.59 40.41
N VAL A 748 -21.58 -28.92 41.22
CA VAL A 748 -21.23 -28.55 42.62
C VAL A 748 -20.87 -29.79 43.41
N LYS A 749 -21.69 -30.84 43.33
CA LYS A 749 -21.42 -32.12 43.99
C LYS A 749 -20.12 -32.75 43.49
N MET A 750 -19.93 -32.84 42.17
CA MET A 750 -18.70 -33.41 41.57
C MET A 750 -17.45 -32.67 42.02
N LEU A 751 -17.48 -31.33 42.05
CA LEU A 751 -16.35 -30.52 42.51
C LEU A 751 -16.00 -30.79 43.98
N LEU A 752 -17.00 -30.89 44.85
CA LEU A 752 -16.83 -31.18 46.28
C LEU A 752 -16.32 -32.62 46.53
N GLU A 753 -16.75 -33.60 45.73
CA GLU A 753 -16.34 -35.00 45.86
C GLU A 753 -14.89 -35.24 45.41
N HIS A 754 -14.39 -34.48 44.43
CA HIS A 754 -13.04 -34.60 43.89
C HIS A 754 -12.04 -33.61 44.54
N ASP A 755 -12.20 -33.34 45.84
CA ASP A 755 -11.32 -32.52 46.72
C ASP A 755 -11.25 -31.02 46.36
N ALA A 756 -11.84 -30.61 45.25
CA ALA A 756 -11.82 -29.25 44.72
C ALA A 756 -10.43 -28.57 44.64
N GLY A 757 -9.32 -29.28 44.90
CA GLY A 757 -7.96 -28.73 45.00
C GLY A 757 -7.77 -27.59 46.01
N LEU A 758 -8.79 -27.32 46.86
CA LEU A 758 -8.90 -26.07 47.61
C LEU A 758 -7.86 -25.95 48.71
N TYR A 759 -7.47 -27.06 49.34
CA TYR A 759 -6.62 -27.04 50.54
C TYR A 759 -5.17 -27.44 50.29
N ARG A 760 -4.80 -27.64 49.01
CA ARG A 760 -3.47 -28.15 48.63
C ARG A 760 -2.33 -27.20 49.01
N THR A 761 -2.60 -25.89 49.00
CA THR A 761 -1.64 -24.87 49.45
C THR A 761 -2.35 -23.86 50.34
N PRO A 762 -1.62 -23.18 51.25
CA PRO A 762 -2.22 -22.15 52.10
C PRO A 762 -2.92 -21.04 51.31
N TRP A 763 -2.34 -20.65 50.18
CA TRP A 763 -2.91 -19.68 49.25
C TRP A 763 -4.27 -20.15 48.71
N ARG A 764 -4.36 -21.38 48.20
CA ARG A 764 -5.62 -21.91 47.64
C ARG A 764 -6.70 -22.01 48.70
N CYS A 765 -6.33 -22.43 49.91
CA CYS A 765 -7.28 -22.54 51.01
C CYS A 765 -7.85 -21.16 51.35
N GLY A 766 -6.97 -20.18 51.55
CA GLY A 766 -7.37 -18.80 51.82
C GLY A 766 -8.26 -18.21 50.74
N ALA A 767 -7.92 -18.43 49.47
CA ALA A 767 -8.71 -17.94 48.36
C ALA A 767 -10.07 -18.65 48.24
N ALA A 768 -10.16 -19.95 48.52
CA ALA A 768 -11.42 -20.69 48.57
C ALA A 768 -12.36 -20.14 49.66
N VAL A 769 -11.83 -19.92 50.86
CA VAL A 769 -12.56 -19.32 51.98
C VAL A 769 -13.03 -17.91 51.61
N ALA A 770 -12.17 -17.08 51.01
CA ALA A 770 -12.53 -15.74 50.57
C ALA A 770 -13.72 -15.74 49.59
N ASP A 771 -13.66 -16.55 48.53
CA ASP A 771 -14.71 -16.57 47.51
C ASP A 771 -16.03 -17.16 48.02
N MET A 772 -15.99 -18.19 48.86
CA MET A 772 -17.22 -18.78 49.42
C MET A 772 -17.91 -17.83 50.41
N LEU A 773 -17.16 -17.14 51.25
CA LEU A 773 -17.71 -16.13 52.17
C LEU A 773 -18.24 -14.91 51.40
N ALA A 774 -17.50 -14.42 50.42
CA ALA A 774 -17.98 -13.34 49.56
C ALA A 774 -19.25 -13.73 48.81
N TRP A 775 -19.32 -14.95 48.27
CA TRP A 775 -20.53 -15.47 47.62
C TRP A 775 -21.70 -15.53 48.60
N GLN A 776 -21.50 -16.10 49.79
CA GLN A 776 -22.51 -16.16 50.85
C GLN A 776 -23.01 -14.76 51.25
N SER A 777 -22.10 -13.80 51.41
CA SER A 777 -22.42 -12.42 51.78
C SER A 777 -23.03 -11.60 50.64
N SER A 778 -22.84 -12.01 49.38
CA SER A 778 -23.43 -11.35 48.20
C SER A 778 -24.88 -11.72 47.93
N GLN A 779 -25.42 -12.73 48.62
CA GLN A 779 -26.85 -13.08 48.52
C GLN A 779 -27.66 -12.00 49.25
N ASP A 780 -28.71 -11.46 48.62
CA ASP A 780 -29.55 -10.36 49.13
C ASP A 780 -30.44 -10.74 50.33
N GLY A 781 -29.90 -11.48 51.31
CA GLY A 781 -30.66 -12.03 52.44
C GLY A 781 -31.57 -13.22 52.08
N SER A 782 -31.48 -13.72 50.84
CA SER A 782 -32.19 -14.93 50.42
C SER A 782 -31.60 -16.18 51.10
N PRO A 783 -32.43 -17.10 51.63
CA PRO A 783 -31.93 -18.36 52.19
C PRO A 783 -31.15 -19.14 51.14
N GLN A 784 -29.95 -19.60 51.49
CA GLN A 784 -29.18 -20.46 50.60
C GLN A 784 -29.94 -21.76 50.35
N GLY A 785 -30.02 -22.18 49.08
CA GLY A 785 -30.50 -23.52 48.76
C GLY A 785 -29.66 -24.59 49.48
N PRO A 786 -30.20 -25.81 49.69
CA PRO A 786 -29.51 -26.86 50.45
C PRO A 786 -28.11 -27.18 49.92
N ALA A 787 -27.89 -27.11 48.60
CA ALA A 787 -26.58 -27.31 47.99
C ALA A 787 -25.57 -26.20 48.36
N GLY A 788 -26.01 -24.94 48.37
CA GLY A 788 -25.18 -23.78 48.75
C GLY A 788 -24.74 -23.82 50.20
N ALA A 789 -25.68 -24.08 51.11
CA ALA A 789 -25.37 -24.19 52.54
C ALA A 789 -24.39 -25.33 52.84
N ARG A 790 -24.55 -26.48 52.16
CA ARG A 790 -23.61 -27.61 52.25
C ARG A 790 -22.23 -27.25 51.69
N ALA A 791 -22.16 -26.59 50.54
CA ALA A 791 -20.90 -26.21 49.91
C ALA A 791 -20.11 -25.21 50.78
N VAL A 792 -20.77 -24.16 51.31
CA VAL A 792 -20.13 -23.21 52.24
C VAL A 792 -19.56 -23.95 53.44
N ARG A 793 -20.38 -24.79 54.08
CA ARG A 793 -19.96 -25.55 55.26
C ARG A 793 -18.79 -26.48 54.95
N GLN A 794 -18.86 -27.24 53.87
CA GLN A 794 -17.78 -28.15 53.47
C GLN A 794 -16.48 -27.41 53.12
N VAL A 795 -16.58 -26.18 52.59
CA VAL A 795 -15.40 -25.35 52.35
C VAL A 795 -14.75 -24.86 53.65
N LEU A 796 -15.56 -24.45 54.63
CA LEU A 796 -15.08 -24.00 55.92
C LEU A 796 -14.52 -25.16 56.77
N ASP A 797 -15.24 -26.27 56.86
CA ASP A 797 -14.82 -27.47 57.60
C ASP A 797 -13.49 -28.02 57.04
N GLY A 798 -13.35 -28.03 55.71
CA GLY A 798 -12.10 -28.44 55.07
C GLY A 798 -10.94 -27.47 55.31
N ALA A 799 -11.21 -26.17 55.40
CA ALA A 799 -10.20 -25.16 55.76
C ALA A 799 -9.72 -25.32 57.22
N GLU A 800 -10.62 -25.67 58.16
CA GLU A 800 -10.25 -25.97 59.54
C GLU A 800 -9.37 -27.23 59.65
N ALA A 801 -9.64 -28.24 58.82
CA ALA A 801 -8.86 -29.47 58.74
C ALA A 801 -7.52 -29.31 58.00
N ALA A 802 -7.32 -28.20 57.26
CA ALA A 802 -6.11 -27.96 56.50
C ALA A 802 -4.90 -27.63 57.39
N SER A 803 -3.69 -27.93 56.90
CA SER A 803 -2.45 -27.71 57.65
C SER A 803 -2.18 -26.24 57.98
N ALA A 804 -2.43 -25.34 57.02
CA ALA A 804 -2.46 -23.89 57.18
C ALA A 804 -3.20 -23.23 56.01
N CYS A 805 -3.81 -22.06 56.26
CA CYS A 805 -4.44 -21.23 55.22
C CYS A 805 -3.99 -19.78 55.33
N ASP A 806 -3.74 -19.14 54.19
CA ASP A 806 -3.44 -17.70 54.12
C ASP A 806 -4.74 -16.90 54.03
N LEU A 807 -5.30 -16.51 55.18
CA LEU A 807 -6.55 -15.77 55.24
C LEU A 807 -6.46 -14.32 54.75
N ASN A 808 -5.28 -13.85 54.31
CA ASN A 808 -5.13 -12.55 53.65
C ASN A 808 -5.47 -12.60 52.17
N GLN A 809 -5.70 -13.80 51.62
CA GLN A 809 -6.13 -13.95 50.24
C GLN A 809 -7.46 -13.24 49.98
N ARG A 810 -7.51 -12.58 48.82
CA ARG A 810 -8.59 -11.66 48.46
C ARG A 810 -9.59 -12.36 47.56
N SER A 811 -10.87 -12.08 47.79
CA SER A 811 -11.93 -12.62 46.96
C SER A 811 -11.92 -12.01 45.55
N ARG A 812 -12.37 -12.80 44.58
CA ARG A 812 -12.69 -12.40 43.20
C ARG A 812 -14.19 -12.33 42.93
N VAL A 813 -15.01 -12.44 43.97
CA VAL A 813 -16.47 -12.50 43.88
C VAL A 813 -17.04 -11.12 44.20
N GLN A 814 -17.81 -10.54 43.27
CA GLN A 814 -18.52 -9.27 43.43
C GLN A 814 -19.64 -9.39 44.47
N PRO A 815 -19.92 -8.31 45.24
CA PRO A 815 -19.27 -6.99 45.21
C PRO A 815 -17.97 -6.90 46.04
N PHE A 816 -17.46 -8.02 46.56
CA PHE A 816 -16.37 -8.07 47.53
C PHE A 816 -14.99 -8.34 46.90
N VAL A 817 -14.82 -8.03 45.62
CA VAL A 817 -13.53 -8.19 44.93
C VAL A 817 -12.45 -7.40 45.67
N GLY A 818 -11.35 -8.06 46.01
CA GLY A 818 -10.24 -7.45 46.74
C GLY A 818 -10.35 -7.49 48.26
N VAL A 819 -11.47 -7.96 48.83
CA VAL A 819 -11.64 -8.10 50.28
C VAL A 819 -11.04 -9.43 50.76
N SER A 820 -10.23 -9.41 51.82
CA SER A 820 -9.57 -10.62 52.35
C SER A 820 -10.57 -11.61 52.98
N ALA A 821 -10.21 -12.90 53.00
CA ALA A 821 -10.98 -13.95 53.68
C ALA A 821 -11.24 -13.60 55.16
N ASN A 822 -10.23 -13.09 55.85
CA ASN A 822 -10.34 -12.69 57.26
C ASN A 822 -11.35 -11.55 57.46
N GLU A 823 -11.33 -10.54 56.59
CA GLU A 823 -12.29 -9.44 56.64
C GLU A 823 -13.72 -9.90 56.32
N LEU A 824 -13.88 -10.80 55.34
CA LEU A 824 -15.17 -11.38 54.99
C LEU A 824 -15.77 -12.22 56.12
N ALA A 825 -14.96 -13.03 56.78
CA ALA A 825 -15.40 -13.83 57.93
C ALA A 825 -15.90 -12.96 59.08
N ARG A 826 -15.19 -11.86 59.38
CA ARG A 826 -15.62 -10.87 60.37
C ARG A 826 -16.96 -10.24 59.99
N ARG A 827 -17.13 -9.83 58.73
CA ARG A 827 -18.38 -9.23 58.24
C ARG A 827 -19.56 -10.20 58.28
N ALA A 828 -19.31 -11.47 57.97
CA ALA A 828 -20.32 -12.52 57.97
C ALA A 828 -20.58 -13.11 59.38
N ASN A 829 -19.84 -12.67 60.40
CA ASN A 829 -19.85 -13.23 61.76
C ASN A 829 -19.63 -14.77 61.77
N VAL A 830 -18.73 -15.25 60.90
CA VAL A 830 -18.35 -16.66 60.76
C VAL A 830 -17.03 -16.88 61.51
N PRO A 831 -17.00 -17.73 62.56
CA PRO A 831 -15.74 -18.08 63.21
C PRO A 831 -14.89 -18.94 62.27
N LEU A 832 -13.63 -18.58 62.06
CA LEU A 832 -12.65 -19.38 61.32
C LEU A 832 -11.64 -19.99 62.31
N ASN A 833 -11.76 -21.28 62.63
CA ASN A 833 -10.78 -21.97 63.47
C ASN A 833 -9.64 -22.57 62.62
N VAL A 834 -8.99 -21.72 61.82
CA VAL A 834 -8.00 -22.15 60.83
C VAL A 834 -6.60 -21.77 61.29
N ARG A 835 -5.61 -22.66 61.12
CA ARG A 835 -4.21 -22.34 61.43
C ARG A 835 -3.67 -21.31 60.42
N PRO A 836 -3.23 -20.12 60.87
CA PRO A 836 -2.70 -19.12 59.95
C PRO A 836 -1.36 -19.57 59.36
N ALA A 837 -1.22 -19.49 58.04
CA ALA A 837 0.08 -19.58 57.40
C ALA A 837 0.89 -18.29 57.69
N ARG A 838 2.19 -18.45 57.98
CA ARG A 838 3.09 -17.31 58.23
C ARG A 838 3.42 -16.55 56.96
#